data_AF-A0A3F2RPF8-F1
#
_entry.id   AF-A0A3F2RPF8-F1
#
_cell.length_a   1.000
_cell.length_b   1.000
_cell.length_c   1.000
_cell.angle_alpha   90.00
_cell.angle_beta   90.00
_cell.angle_gamma   90.00
#
_symmetry.space_group_name_H-M   'P 1'
#
loop_
_entity.id
_entity.type
_entity.pdbx_description
1 polymer ?
#
loop_
_entity_poly.entity_id
_entity_poly.type
_entity_poly.pdbx_seq_one_letter_code
_entity_poly.pdbx_strand_id
1 'polypeptide(L)'
;MDAVMHSFGFIILYIFPPPSSNSTVGYDLDKLHRSFVTLVEEDYPLLVGELHVDPQTGIVNVKQSPERRQRGAQEIRFETNPKNSMTTEEAIKMRTLDLMPTQRSKMELICAKGTLLADGGLVIGVDASHTLFDGEAMFTFMTVWGQHYSGVSKEKRLVVSHDRHLLKGTGSPSRMAHPEFRVVAAETAKDDESGQAASGPTPVPPATEHCLFHFSPAMMKKIKEVATQGESGEVESSYVSTNDAITALFTALISRARGHGQHMRITTGVNARHRLEPPLPDNYVGNVIFNALSTYTDSELQVENEKKQGWVSPATLAKLARRVRASILERNDAYLRDAIDFLMEQKNVSAVQVGTNFVFGPDLMFTSWVHMGMYNTEFDGTHPWYACVPSIPCYDGFNMITEARKGGDGVDVGVFLESGAMERLKKLPFPFNSLQFSASYSSTPRKKIHTKINMVCVADKVNDIGDVLIPLSPMDAVMNTYRVVVLYIYPCPSTSGAEFDLEKLQRSFTTLVNEDYPVLIGKLQIDREAGTTNVRQTPEAREQGGAGIRFETNPSNPQTADDAMTTLSWEFMPKARMDGEIIAVKCSLLADGGLVIGVDCSHVLFDGEAMFTFMKTWGQRYSGVGIEKRLVINHDRYLLSGNKEICRRPHPEFQTTPVRPLIRQPDGSLAPKTTSKPPKTAQHVFHLTPSNMAKLKKMAGGVPEATISHNRRTSIIANLLSVFKSKRKKVANIQAPSCPSYVSTLDAITALFAILISRARGHNQSCMDGFVLITETPKAEEGLDVLVCLECATMDKFKALCANVPFLQE
;
A
#
# COMPACT_ATOMS: atom_id res chain seq x y z
N MET A 1 -8.31 -7.96 27.66
CA MET A 1 -7.42 -8.48 26.61
C MET A 1 -8.05 -8.37 25.22
N ASP A 2 -9.17 -9.04 24.95
CA ASP A 2 -9.83 -9.03 23.63
C ASP A 2 -10.05 -7.62 23.04
N ALA A 3 -10.47 -6.65 23.86
CA ALA A 3 -10.70 -5.27 23.41
C ALA A 3 -9.45 -4.55 22.86
N VAL A 4 -8.27 -4.83 23.41
CA VAL A 4 -7.01 -4.23 22.96
C VAL A 4 -6.62 -4.75 21.57
N MET A 5 -7.06 -5.97 21.24
CA MET A 5 -6.79 -6.58 19.94
C MET A 5 -7.69 -6.05 18.82
N HIS A 6 -8.74 -5.28 19.14
CA HIS A 6 -9.69 -4.76 18.14
C HIS A 6 -9.01 -3.90 17.06
N SER A 7 -7.92 -3.22 17.38
CA SER A 7 -7.18 -2.38 16.44
C SER A 7 -6.29 -3.16 15.46
N PHE A 8 -6.18 -4.49 15.60
CA PHE A 8 -5.38 -5.35 14.74
C PHE A 8 -6.29 -6.19 13.83
N GLY A 9 -6.04 -6.13 12.52
CA GLY A 9 -6.63 -7.11 11.59
C GLY A 9 -5.96 -8.47 11.77
N PHE A 10 -6.71 -9.56 11.60
CA PHE A 10 -6.19 -10.92 11.71
C PHE A 10 -6.58 -11.73 10.48
N ILE A 11 -5.66 -11.79 9.52
CA ILE A 11 -5.83 -12.48 8.26
C ILE A 11 -4.77 -13.56 8.10
N ILE A 12 -5.17 -14.74 7.63
CA ILE A 12 -4.26 -15.86 7.39
C ILE A 12 -4.60 -16.57 6.09
N LEU A 13 -3.55 -17.02 5.39
CA LEU A 13 -3.64 -17.73 4.13
C LEU A 13 -3.04 -19.13 4.31
N TYR A 14 -3.84 -20.16 4.05
CA TYR A 14 -3.43 -21.55 3.96
C TYR A 14 -3.39 -21.99 2.51
N ILE A 15 -2.30 -22.66 2.10
CA ILE A 15 -2.14 -23.20 0.75
C ILE A 15 -1.74 -24.67 0.87
N PHE A 16 -2.61 -25.54 0.40
CA PHE A 16 -2.46 -26.98 0.40
C PHE A 16 -1.98 -27.47 -0.96
N PRO A 17 -1.08 -28.47 -0.99
CA PRO A 17 -0.63 -29.06 -2.23
C PRO A 17 -1.75 -29.79 -2.97
N PRO A 18 -1.58 -30.02 -4.28
CA PRO A 18 -2.49 -30.89 -5.00
C PRO A 18 -2.48 -32.31 -4.41
N PRO A 19 -3.58 -33.06 -4.51
CA PRO A 19 -3.66 -34.44 -4.04
C PRO A 19 -2.52 -35.27 -4.65
N SER A 20 -1.94 -36.18 -3.85
CA SER A 20 -0.93 -37.11 -4.36
C SER A 20 -1.48 -37.91 -5.54
N SER A 21 -0.61 -38.36 -6.46
CA SER A 21 -1.00 -39.13 -7.66
C SER A 21 -1.77 -40.44 -7.37
N ASN A 22 -1.78 -40.89 -6.12
CA ASN A 22 -2.50 -42.07 -5.65
C ASN A 22 -3.89 -41.76 -5.07
N SER A 23 -4.24 -40.48 -4.90
CA SER A 23 -5.59 -40.05 -4.50
C SER A 23 -6.42 -39.71 -5.73
N THR A 24 -7.55 -40.40 -5.91
CA THR A 24 -8.51 -40.10 -6.99
C THR A 24 -9.50 -38.99 -6.60
N VAL A 25 -9.41 -38.45 -5.39
CA VAL A 25 -10.36 -37.46 -4.86
C VAL A 25 -9.62 -36.13 -4.67
N GLY A 26 -10.04 -35.13 -5.45
CA GLY A 26 -9.61 -33.74 -5.29
C GLY A 26 -10.33 -33.04 -4.14
N TYR A 27 -9.84 -31.85 -3.76
CA TYR A 27 -10.55 -31.03 -2.78
C TYR A 27 -11.93 -30.62 -3.30
N ASP A 28 -12.91 -30.59 -2.40
CA ASP A 28 -14.30 -30.27 -2.70
C ASP A 28 -14.70 -29.02 -1.89
N LEU A 29 -15.03 -27.93 -2.61
CA LEU A 29 -15.41 -26.65 -1.98
C LEU A 29 -16.76 -26.70 -1.28
N ASP A 30 -17.70 -27.55 -1.73
CA ASP A 30 -18.99 -27.73 -1.09
C ASP A 30 -18.84 -28.56 0.20
N LYS A 31 -17.98 -29.58 0.17
CA LYS A 31 -17.55 -30.30 1.40
C LYS A 31 -16.83 -29.35 2.36
N LEU A 32 -15.96 -28.48 1.83
CA LEU A 32 -15.23 -27.48 2.61
C LEU A 32 -16.18 -26.53 3.34
N HIS A 33 -17.14 -25.95 2.62
CA HIS A 33 -18.13 -25.05 3.20
C HIS A 33 -19.05 -25.77 4.20
N ARG A 34 -19.57 -26.97 3.87
CA ARG A 34 -20.40 -27.74 4.81
C ARG A 34 -19.64 -28.08 6.10
N SER A 35 -18.39 -28.50 6.01
CA SER A 35 -17.56 -28.78 7.18
C SER A 35 -17.27 -27.53 8.03
N PHE A 36 -17.15 -26.35 7.41
CA PHE A 36 -17.03 -25.08 8.12
C PHE A 36 -18.30 -24.76 8.91
N VAL A 37 -19.47 -24.95 8.30
CA VAL A 37 -20.76 -24.76 8.98
C VAL A 37 -20.88 -25.69 10.18
N THR A 38 -20.62 -26.99 10.01
CA THR A 38 -20.69 -27.97 11.11
C THR A 38 -19.68 -27.66 12.22
N LEU A 39 -18.46 -27.25 11.88
CA LEU A 39 -17.46 -26.76 12.84
C LEU A 39 -18.00 -25.63 13.70
N VAL A 40 -18.58 -24.61 13.06
CA VAL A 40 -19.10 -23.45 13.78
C VAL A 40 -20.26 -23.85 14.67
N GLU A 41 -21.20 -24.66 14.18
CA GLU A 41 -22.38 -25.06 14.93
C GLU A 41 -22.05 -25.93 16.14
N GLU A 42 -21.07 -26.83 16.01
CA GLU A 42 -20.75 -27.79 17.07
C GLU A 42 -19.67 -27.31 18.03
N ASP A 43 -18.61 -26.69 17.52
CA ASP A 43 -17.40 -26.40 18.29
C ASP A 43 -17.12 -24.90 18.46
N TYR A 44 -17.69 -24.01 17.62
CA TYR A 44 -17.48 -22.55 17.71
C TYR A 44 -18.79 -21.74 17.64
N PRO A 45 -19.82 -22.05 18.46
CA PRO A 45 -21.14 -21.44 18.34
C PRO A 45 -21.14 -19.92 18.58
N LEU A 46 -20.10 -19.37 19.25
CA LEU A 46 -19.93 -17.93 19.43
C LEU A 46 -19.82 -17.19 18.08
N LEU A 47 -19.32 -17.82 17.02
CA LEU A 47 -19.18 -17.20 15.70
C LEU A 47 -20.54 -16.93 15.02
N VAL A 48 -21.62 -17.58 15.48
CA VAL A 48 -23.00 -17.28 15.09
C VAL A 48 -23.47 -16.03 15.84
N GLY A 49 -22.84 -14.89 15.55
CA GLY A 49 -23.08 -13.61 16.21
C GLY A 49 -22.39 -12.46 15.50
N GLU A 50 -22.50 -11.28 16.09
CA GLU A 50 -21.89 -10.05 15.58
C GLU A 50 -21.00 -9.40 16.63
N LEU A 51 -19.90 -8.80 16.17
CA LEU A 51 -19.01 -8.01 17.01
C LEU A 51 -19.75 -6.78 17.51
N HIS A 52 -19.79 -6.59 18.82
CA HIS A 52 -20.36 -5.42 19.45
C HIS A 52 -19.36 -4.82 20.42
N VAL A 53 -19.02 -3.54 20.25
CA VAL A 53 -18.19 -2.81 21.20
C VAL A 53 -19.09 -1.84 21.95
N ASP A 54 -19.12 -1.95 23.27
CA ASP A 54 -19.84 -1.00 24.12
C ASP A 54 -19.19 0.38 23.98
N PRO A 55 -19.93 1.42 23.55
CA PRO A 55 -19.36 2.73 23.28
C PRO A 55 -18.89 3.48 24.54
N GLN A 56 -19.40 3.14 25.72
CA GLN A 56 -19.04 3.78 26.99
C GLN A 56 -17.84 3.08 27.62
N THR A 57 -17.92 1.76 27.73
CA THR A 57 -16.91 0.96 28.45
C THR A 57 -15.79 0.44 27.55
N GLY A 58 -16.00 0.45 26.22
CA GLY A 58 -15.09 -0.16 25.25
C GLY A 58 -15.06 -1.68 25.30
N ILE A 59 -15.92 -2.32 26.10
CA ILE A 59 -15.95 -3.77 26.25
C ILE A 59 -16.46 -4.40 24.95
N VAL A 60 -15.70 -5.36 24.43
CA VAL A 60 -16.07 -6.15 23.26
C VAL A 60 -16.93 -7.33 23.69
N ASN A 61 -18.05 -7.50 23.00
CA ASN A 61 -19.03 -8.54 23.20
C ASN A 61 -19.39 -9.17 21.85
N VAL A 62 -19.92 -10.39 21.90
CA VAL A 62 -20.58 -11.02 20.76
C VAL A 62 -22.08 -10.97 20.96
N LYS A 63 -22.77 -10.23 20.10
CA LYS A 63 -24.24 -10.14 20.12
C LYS A 63 -24.82 -11.27 19.27
N GLN A 64 -25.57 -12.17 19.90
CA GLN A 64 -26.31 -13.22 19.21
C GLN A 64 -27.80 -12.93 19.27
N SER A 65 -28.35 -12.34 18.20
CA SER A 65 -29.79 -12.10 18.12
C SER A 65 -30.56 -13.42 17.89
N PRO A 66 -31.85 -13.49 18.26
CA PRO A 66 -32.68 -14.67 17.97
C PRO A 66 -32.66 -15.05 16.49
N GLU A 67 -32.69 -14.07 15.59
CA GLU A 67 -32.67 -14.27 14.14
C GLU A 67 -31.34 -14.87 13.66
N ARG A 68 -30.21 -14.38 14.18
CA ARG A 68 -28.87 -14.94 13.87
C ARG A 68 -28.74 -16.38 14.37
N ARG A 69 -29.18 -16.65 15.61
CA ARG A 69 -29.17 -18.01 16.17
C ARG A 69 -30.05 -18.97 15.37
N GLN A 70 -31.20 -18.50 14.87
CA GLN A 70 -32.08 -19.30 14.03
C GLN A 70 -31.48 -19.61 12.66
N ARG A 71 -30.78 -18.64 12.05
CA ARG A 71 -30.15 -18.82 10.72
C ARG A 71 -28.82 -19.61 10.78
N GLY A 72 -28.21 -19.70 11.96
CA GLY A 72 -27.05 -20.57 12.20
C GLY A 72 -25.77 -20.11 11.49
N ALA A 73 -24.84 -21.04 11.30
CA ALA A 73 -23.53 -20.74 10.71
C ALA A 73 -23.59 -20.46 9.19
N GLN A 74 -24.70 -20.79 8.53
CA GLN A 74 -24.91 -20.60 7.09
C GLN A 74 -24.87 -19.11 6.66
N GLU A 75 -25.06 -18.17 7.58
CA GLU A 75 -24.94 -16.75 7.28
C GLU A 75 -23.51 -16.21 7.32
N ILE A 76 -22.56 -16.98 7.85
CA ILE A 76 -21.17 -16.57 7.88
C ILE A 76 -20.67 -16.59 6.44
N ARG A 77 -20.11 -15.46 5.99
CA ARG A 77 -19.68 -15.32 4.60
C ARG A 77 -18.58 -16.33 4.26
N PHE A 78 -18.90 -17.21 3.32
CA PHE A 78 -18.00 -18.18 2.75
C PHE A 78 -17.95 -18.02 1.23
N GLU A 79 -16.82 -17.55 0.72
CA GLU A 79 -16.61 -17.37 -0.71
C GLU A 79 -15.96 -18.60 -1.33
N THR A 80 -16.32 -18.90 -2.58
CA THR A 80 -15.71 -20.02 -3.33
C THR A 80 -15.20 -19.54 -4.67
N ASN A 81 -13.99 -19.93 -5.03
CA ASN A 81 -13.45 -19.79 -6.38
C ASN A 81 -13.07 -21.19 -6.92
N PRO A 82 -13.95 -21.85 -7.69
CA PRO A 82 -13.72 -23.22 -8.15
C PRO A 82 -12.66 -23.32 -9.25
N LYS A 83 -12.23 -22.21 -9.86
CA LYS A 83 -11.23 -22.20 -10.95
C LYS A 83 -10.34 -20.97 -10.87
N ASN A 84 -9.14 -21.15 -10.33
CA ASN A 84 -8.07 -20.16 -10.39
C ASN A 84 -6.96 -20.62 -11.35
N SER A 85 -6.42 -19.72 -12.16
CA SER A 85 -5.36 -20.04 -13.13
C SER A 85 -3.98 -20.24 -12.51
N MET A 86 -3.80 -19.85 -11.23
CA MET A 86 -2.55 -20.05 -10.50
C MET A 86 -2.34 -21.51 -10.14
N THR A 87 -1.08 -21.95 -10.17
CA THR A 87 -0.60 -23.18 -9.52
C THR A 87 -0.35 -22.98 -8.03
N THR A 88 -0.18 -24.06 -7.28
CA THR A 88 0.16 -24.04 -5.85
C THR A 88 1.45 -23.28 -5.58
N GLU A 89 2.49 -23.48 -6.40
CA GLU A 89 3.76 -22.77 -6.26
C GLU A 89 3.61 -21.26 -6.54
N GLU A 90 2.82 -20.88 -7.54
CA GLU A 90 2.53 -19.47 -7.82
C GLU A 90 1.75 -18.82 -6.69
N ALA A 91 0.78 -19.52 -6.09
CA ALA A 91 0.02 -19.04 -4.94
C ALA A 91 0.95 -18.79 -3.74
N ILE A 92 1.85 -19.72 -3.42
CA ILE A 92 2.85 -19.57 -2.34
C ILE A 92 3.82 -18.42 -2.63
N LYS A 93 4.19 -18.23 -3.90
CA LYS A 93 5.10 -17.17 -4.31
C LYS A 93 4.45 -15.79 -4.18
N MET A 94 3.25 -15.63 -4.73
CA MET A 94 2.55 -14.35 -4.85
C MET A 94 1.87 -13.94 -3.56
N ARG A 95 1.21 -14.88 -2.85
CA ARG A 95 0.44 -14.63 -1.62
C ARG A 95 -0.51 -13.44 -1.77
N THR A 96 -1.15 -13.33 -2.94
CA THR A 96 -1.98 -12.18 -3.29
C THR A 96 -3.21 -12.09 -2.38
N LEU A 97 -3.66 -10.86 -2.12
CA LEU A 97 -4.92 -10.61 -1.43
C LEU A 97 -6.14 -11.12 -2.21
N ASP A 98 -6.02 -11.37 -3.52
CA ASP A 98 -7.11 -11.96 -4.31
C ASP A 98 -7.50 -13.38 -3.85
N LEU A 99 -6.60 -14.07 -3.15
CA LEU A 99 -6.85 -15.38 -2.55
C LEU A 99 -7.55 -15.30 -1.18
N MET A 100 -7.70 -14.10 -0.61
CA MET A 100 -8.46 -13.86 0.61
C MET A 100 -9.94 -13.63 0.30
N PRO A 101 -10.86 -13.84 1.28
CA PRO A 101 -12.22 -13.35 1.16
C PRO A 101 -12.25 -11.84 0.97
N THR A 102 -13.34 -11.32 0.43
CA THR A 102 -13.62 -9.88 0.48
C THR A 102 -13.55 -9.39 1.92
N GLN A 103 -13.07 -8.15 2.11
CA GLN A 103 -12.78 -7.61 3.43
C GLN A 103 -13.99 -7.73 4.37
N ARG A 104 -13.75 -8.26 5.57
CA ARG A 104 -14.77 -8.40 6.61
C ARG A 104 -15.35 -7.03 6.99
N SER A 105 -16.67 -6.96 7.15
CA SER A 105 -17.32 -5.77 7.73
C SER A 105 -16.95 -5.60 9.20
N LYS A 106 -17.15 -4.40 9.77
CA LYS A 106 -16.82 -4.15 11.18
C LYS A 106 -17.59 -5.04 12.17
N MET A 107 -18.75 -5.56 11.78
CA MET A 107 -19.65 -6.35 12.62
C MET A 107 -19.44 -7.85 12.48
N GLU A 108 -18.96 -8.32 11.33
CA GLU A 108 -18.71 -9.76 11.12
C GLU A 108 -17.57 -10.24 12.01
N LEU A 109 -17.65 -11.48 12.50
CA LEU A 109 -16.63 -12.06 13.38
C LEU A 109 -15.53 -12.79 12.60
N ILE A 110 -15.92 -13.44 11.50
CA ILE A 110 -15.06 -14.21 10.62
C ILE A 110 -15.69 -14.29 9.22
N CYS A 111 -14.87 -14.37 8.19
CA CYS A 111 -15.25 -14.85 6.86
C CYS A 111 -14.11 -15.67 6.27
N ALA A 112 -14.45 -16.56 5.33
CA ALA A 112 -13.49 -17.46 4.71
C ALA A 112 -13.69 -17.53 3.19
N LYS A 113 -12.63 -17.92 2.49
CA LYS A 113 -12.66 -18.18 1.05
C LYS A 113 -11.91 -19.45 0.72
N GLY A 114 -12.57 -20.39 0.04
CA GLY A 114 -11.96 -21.57 -0.56
C GLY A 114 -11.68 -21.35 -2.05
N THR A 115 -10.47 -21.62 -2.51
CA THR A 115 -10.08 -21.48 -3.92
C THR A 115 -9.37 -22.74 -4.43
N LEU A 116 -9.84 -23.32 -5.54
CA LEU A 116 -9.16 -24.42 -6.23
C LEU A 116 -8.19 -23.88 -7.28
N LEU A 117 -6.96 -24.38 -7.24
CA LEU A 117 -5.86 -24.00 -8.13
C LEU A 117 -5.80 -24.87 -9.38
N ALA A 118 -5.10 -24.40 -10.41
CA ALA A 118 -5.02 -25.05 -11.72
C ALA A 118 -4.38 -26.45 -11.67
N ASP A 119 -3.52 -26.71 -10.69
CA ASP A 119 -2.86 -28.00 -10.45
C ASP A 119 -3.64 -28.92 -9.49
N GLY A 120 -4.79 -28.48 -8.99
CA GLY A 120 -5.61 -29.21 -8.02
C GLY A 120 -5.31 -28.88 -6.56
N GLY A 121 -4.41 -27.94 -6.26
CA GLY A 121 -4.20 -27.42 -4.91
C GLY A 121 -5.40 -26.66 -4.36
N LEU A 122 -5.46 -26.51 -3.03
CA LEU A 122 -6.51 -25.76 -2.33
C LEU A 122 -5.89 -24.57 -1.61
N VAL A 123 -6.55 -23.41 -1.71
CA VAL A 123 -6.22 -22.23 -0.90
C VAL A 123 -7.40 -21.91 0.01
N ILE A 124 -7.12 -21.68 1.29
CA ILE A 124 -8.10 -21.19 2.26
C ILE A 124 -7.60 -19.84 2.79
N GLY A 125 -8.30 -18.77 2.45
CA GLY A 125 -8.11 -17.46 3.06
C GLY A 125 -9.11 -17.27 4.20
N VAL A 126 -8.65 -16.78 5.35
CA VAL A 126 -9.48 -16.48 6.52
C VAL A 126 -9.24 -15.05 6.97
N ASP A 127 -10.31 -14.26 7.13
CA ASP A 127 -10.29 -12.95 7.78
C ASP A 127 -11.17 -13.02 9.03
N ALA A 128 -10.57 -12.83 10.20
CA ALA A 128 -11.24 -12.90 11.49
C ALA A 128 -10.97 -11.65 12.34
N SER A 129 -11.88 -11.38 13.26
CA SER A 129 -11.65 -10.37 14.29
C SER A 129 -10.59 -10.88 15.28
N HIS A 130 -9.48 -10.15 15.41
CA HIS A 130 -8.43 -10.49 16.38
C HIS A 130 -8.93 -10.44 17.83
N THR A 131 -10.07 -9.80 18.10
CA THR A 131 -10.74 -9.85 19.40
C THR A 131 -11.21 -11.25 19.80
N LEU A 132 -11.39 -12.15 18.83
CA LEU A 132 -11.81 -13.53 19.09
C LEU A 132 -10.63 -14.50 19.15
N PHE A 133 -9.69 -14.37 18.23
CA PHE A 133 -8.60 -15.32 18.05
C PHE A 133 -7.25 -14.66 18.25
N ASP A 134 -6.39 -15.30 19.05
CA ASP A 134 -4.95 -15.15 18.87
C ASP A 134 -4.42 -16.20 17.86
N GLY A 135 -3.11 -16.19 17.62
CA GLY A 135 -2.46 -17.14 16.71
C GLY A 135 -2.79 -18.59 17.03
N GLU A 136 -2.57 -19.01 18.28
CA GLU A 136 -2.83 -20.37 18.74
C GLU A 136 -4.29 -20.77 18.58
N ALA A 137 -5.23 -19.90 18.99
CA ALA A 137 -6.66 -20.15 18.82
C ALA A 137 -7.05 -20.33 17.36
N MET A 138 -6.47 -19.56 16.43
CA MET A 138 -6.71 -19.73 15.00
C MET A 138 -6.13 -21.04 14.45
N PHE A 139 -4.94 -21.44 14.89
CA PHE A 139 -4.37 -22.72 14.46
C PHE A 139 -5.18 -23.90 14.98
N THR A 140 -5.64 -23.84 16.23
CA THR A 140 -6.60 -24.81 16.78
C THR A 140 -7.91 -24.82 15.98
N PHE A 141 -8.47 -23.65 15.64
CA PHE A 141 -9.66 -23.54 14.80
C PHE A 141 -9.50 -24.26 13.47
N MET A 142 -8.37 -24.04 12.78
CA MET A 142 -8.08 -24.72 11.52
C MET A 142 -7.91 -26.22 11.70
N THR A 143 -7.18 -26.68 12.72
CA THR A 143 -7.04 -28.12 13.02
C THR A 143 -8.39 -28.80 13.23
N VAL A 144 -9.29 -28.21 14.03
CA VAL A 144 -10.64 -28.77 14.23
C VAL A 144 -11.44 -28.72 12.93
N TRP A 145 -11.32 -27.65 12.13
CA TRP A 145 -11.95 -27.59 10.81
C TRP A 145 -11.49 -28.75 9.90
N GLY A 146 -10.20 -29.02 9.86
CA GLY A 146 -9.63 -30.15 9.13
C GLY A 146 -10.20 -31.50 9.59
N GLN A 147 -10.43 -31.67 10.89
CA GLN A 147 -11.06 -32.88 11.45
C GLN A 147 -12.53 -33.03 11.02
N HIS A 148 -13.30 -31.94 10.98
CA HIS A 148 -14.66 -31.94 10.42
C HIS A 148 -14.66 -32.31 8.94
N TYR A 149 -13.78 -31.67 8.17
CA TYR A 149 -13.65 -31.95 6.74
C TYR A 149 -13.27 -33.41 6.48
N SER A 150 -12.34 -33.95 7.28
CA SER A 150 -11.86 -35.33 7.14
C SER A 150 -12.82 -36.39 7.72
N GLY A 151 -13.97 -35.98 8.28
CA GLY A 151 -14.97 -36.90 8.83
C GLY A 151 -14.54 -37.59 10.13
N VAL A 152 -13.65 -36.98 10.92
CA VAL A 152 -13.23 -37.52 12.22
C VAL A 152 -14.43 -37.54 13.17
N SER A 153 -14.67 -38.68 13.82
CA SER A 153 -15.79 -38.82 14.76
C SER A 153 -15.68 -37.85 15.93
N LYS A 154 -16.82 -37.39 16.45
CA LYS A 154 -16.89 -36.36 17.48
C LYS A 154 -16.06 -36.70 18.72
N GLU A 155 -16.00 -37.96 19.10
CA GLU A 155 -15.27 -38.45 20.28
C GLU A 155 -13.74 -38.42 20.10
N LYS A 156 -13.27 -38.34 18.85
CA LYS A 156 -11.85 -38.27 18.49
C LYS A 156 -11.41 -36.85 18.11
N ARG A 157 -12.36 -35.93 17.92
CA ARG A 157 -12.05 -34.53 17.63
C ARG A 157 -11.41 -33.86 18.83
N LEU A 158 -10.57 -32.87 18.54
CA LEU A 158 -9.98 -32.02 19.55
C LEU A 158 -11.08 -31.17 20.19
N VAL A 159 -11.17 -31.24 21.52
CA VAL A 159 -12.14 -30.48 22.31
C VAL A 159 -11.55 -29.13 22.66
N VAL A 160 -12.28 -28.06 22.36
CA VAL A 160 -11.86 -26.67 22.57
C VAL A 160 -12.54 -26.08 23.81
N SER A 161 -11.84 -25.16 24.51
CA SER A 161 -12.41 -24.41 25.63
C SER A 161 -12.69 -22.95 25.24
N HIS A 162 -13.94 -22.52 25.49
CA HIS A 162 -14.43 -21.15 25.29
C HIS A 162 -14.51 -20.35 26.58
N ASP A 163 -13.89 -20.81 27.66
CA ASP A 163 -14.08 -20.32 29.02
C ASP A 163 -13.37 -18.98 29.28
N ARG A 164 -13.72 -17.93 28.52
CA ARG A 164 -13.12 -16.58 28.63
C ARG A 164 -13.25 -15.97 30.02
N HIS A 165 -14.19 -16.45 30.81
CA HIS A 165 -14.39 -16.05 32.21
C HIS A 165 -13.22 -16.42 33.13
N LEU A 166 -12.31 -17.32 32.71
CA LEU A 166 -11.11 -17.69 33.47
C LEU A 166 -10.09 -16.53 33.55
N LEU A 167 -10.20 -15.54 32.67
CA LEU A 167 -9.37 -14.34 32.62
C LEU A 167 -10.01 -13.11 33.30
N LYS A 168 -10.92 -13.34 34.25
CA LYS A 168 -11.48 -12.25 35.06
C LYS A 168 -10.41 -11.63 35.97
N GLY A 169 -10.51 -10.32 36.18
CA GLY A 169 -9.71 -9.61 37.16
C GLY A 169 -9.94 -10.13 38.58
N THR A 170 -8.97 -9.90 39.45
CA THR A 170 -9.01 -10.29 40.86
C THR A 170 -9.98 -9.44 41.67
N GLY A 171 -10.40 -8.29 41.12
CA GLY A 171 -11.22 -7.29 41.80
C GLY A 171 -10.40 -6.37 42.72
N SER A 172 -9.08 -6.54 42.76
CA SER A 172 -8.16 -5.63 43.43
C SER A 172 -7.65 -4.57 42.44
N PRO A 173 -7.24 -3.38 42.93
CA PRO A 173 -6.55 -2.42 42.09
C PRO A 173 -5.17 -2.92 41.64
N SER A 174 -4.75 -2.55 40.43
CA SER A 174 -3.40 -2.78 39.90
C SER A 174 -2.35 -2.09 40.78
N ARG A 175 -1.25 -2.78 41.02
CA ARG A 175 -0.15 -2.34 41.90
C ARG A 175 1.17 -2.21 41.15
N MET A 176 1.25 -2.74 39.94
CA MET A 176 2.45 -2.71 39.11
C MET A 176 2.33 -1.62 38.03
N ALA A 177 3.49 -1.19 37.53
CA ALA A 177 3.51 -0.32 36.36
C ALA A 177 3.35 -1.17 35.09
N HIS A 178 2.48 -0.74 34.18
CA HIS A 178 2.25 -1.39 32.90
C HIS A 178 2.67 -0.52 31.69
N PRO A 179 3.99 -0.27 31.49
CA PRO A 179 4.50 0.57 30.40
C PRO A 179 4.25 -0.01 28.99
N GLU A 180 3.88 -1.30 28.91
CA GLU A 180 3.43 -1.98 27.70
C GLU A 180 2.06 -1.50 27.21
N PHE A 181 1.32 -0.78 28.04
CA PHE A 181 0.05 -0.14 27.69
C PHE A 181 0.18 1.39 27.68
N ARG A 182 -0.55 2.02 26.77
CA ARG A 182 -0.78 3.48 26.75
C ARG A 182 -2.28 3.73 26.69
N VAL A 183 -2.81 4.45 27.68
CA VAL A 183 -4.20 4.90 27.67
C VAL A 183 -4.27 6.23 26.94
N VAL A 184 -4.99 6.27 25.83
CA VAL A 184 -5.29 7.51 25.13
C VAL A 184 -6.51 8.12 25.80
N ALA A 185 -6.44 9.36 26.30
CA ALA A 185 -7.62 9.99 26.87
C ALA A 185 -8.72 10.06 25.81
N ALA A 186 -9.91 9.53 26.11
CA ALA A 186 -11.10 9.92 25.38
C ALA A 186 -11.28 11.41 25.65
N GLU A 187 -10.86 12.27 24.71
CA GLU A 187 -11.22 13.69 24.78
C GLU A 187 -12.73 13.74 24.91
N THR A 188 -13.18 14.27 26.05
CA THR A 188 -14.58 14.52 26.32
C THR A 188 -15.16 15.25 25.13
N ALA A 189 -16.27 14.72 24.60
CA ALA A 189 -17.25 15.53 23.91
C ALA A 189 -17.68 16.66 24.85
N LYS A 190 -16.92 17.75 24.79
CA LYS A 190 -17.27 19.07 25.27
C LYS A 190 -16.89 20.00 24.14
N ASP A 191 -17.93 20.52 23.51
CA ASP A 191 -17.90 21.82 22.87
C ASP A 191 -17.25 22.80 23.86
N ASP A 192 -16.00 23.17 23.63
CA ASP A 192 -15.44 24.40 24.20
C ASP A 192 -14.35 24.93 23.27
N GLU A 193 -14.72 26.04 22.64
CA GLU A 193 -13.89 26.97 21.91
C GLU A 193 -12.81 27.54 22.84
N SER A 194 -11.56 27.08 22.73
CA SER A 194 -10.36 27.93 22.92
C SER A 194 -9.06 27.13 22.97
N GLY A 195 -8.06 27.59 22.19
CA GLY A 195 -6.66 27.49 22.60
C GLY A 195 -5.79 26.36 22.01
N GLN A 196 -5.41 26.52 20.74
CA GLN A 196 -4.04 26.32 20.20
C GLN A 196 -3.28 24.99 20.50
N ALA A 197 -3.16 24.12 19.48
CA ALA A 197 -2.00 23.23 19.31
C ALA A 197 -1.76 22.81 17.84
N ALA A 198 -0.61 23.26 17.31
CA ALA A 198 0.24 22.74 16.22
C ALA A 198 -0.35 22.07 14.96
N SER A 199 -0.39 22.83 13.86
CA SER A 199 -0.71 22.39 12.48
C SER A 199 0.53 21.93 11.69
N GLY A 200 0.57 20.70 11.19
CA GLY A 200 1.59 20.21 10.23
C GLY A 200 1.08 19.07 9.35
N PRO A 201 1.56 18.91 8.09
CA PRO A 201 1.04 17.97 7.07
C PRO A 201 1.12 16.48 7.47
N THR A 202 0.16 15.66 7.03
CA THR A 202 0.19 14.20 7.25
C THR A 202 0.79 13.53 6.00
N PRO A 203 1.96 12.87 6.08
CA PRO A 203 2.63 12.27 4.93
C PRO A 203 1.88 11.04 4.39
N VAL A 204 1.96 10.83 3.07
CA VAL A 204 1.66 9.53 2.46
C VAL A 204 2.61 8.49 3.10
N PRO A 205 2.11 7.33 3.56
CA PRO A 205 2.96 6.29 4.12
C PRO A 205 4.02 5.85 3.09
N PRO A 206 5.29 5.74 3.48
CA PRO A 206 6.34 5.21 2.61
C PRO A 206 5.98 3.83 2.03
N ALA A 207 6.50 3.52 0.85
CA ALA A 207 6.41 2.17 0.30
C ALA A 207 7.03 1.16 1.27
N THR A 208 6.44 -0.01 1.40
CA THR A 208 6.91 -1.06 2.30
C THR A 208 7.18 -2.35 1.54
N GLU A 209 8.13 -3.13 2.02
CA GLU A 209 8.46 -4.47 1.55
C GLU A 209 8.44 -5.47 2.72
N HIS A 210 7.99 -6.70 2.44
CA HIS A 210 8.06 -7.83 3.36
C HIS A 210 8.98 -8.93 2.80
N CYS A 211 9.94 -9.36 3.61
CA CYS A 211 10.89 -10.42 3.27
C CYS A 211 10.92 -11.52 4.32
N LEU A 212 11.10 -12.76 3.87
CA LEU A 212 11.41 -13.89 4.75
C LEU A 212 12.91 -14.17 4.78
N PHE A 213 13.44 -14.34 5.99
CA PHE A 213 14.81 -14.73 6.25
C PHE A 213 14.82 -16.12 6.88
N HIS A 214 15.33 -17.11 6.16
CA HIS A 214 15.34 -18.50 6.60
C HIS A 214 16.54 -18.80 7.50
N PHE A 215 16.28 -19.41 8.66
CA PHE A 215 17.28 -19.91 9.60
C PHE A 215 17.22 -21.44 9.64
N SER A 216 18.25 -22.08 9.08
CA SER A 216 18.39 -23.53 9.19
C SER A 216 18.71 -23.96 10.63
N PRO A 217 18.51 -25.24 11.00
CA PRO A 217 18.84 -25.75 12.33
C PRO A 217 20.28 -25.46 12.77
N ALA A 218 21.24 -25.53 11.84
CA ALA A 218 22.64 -25.22 12.11
C ALA A 218 22.85 -23.74 12.48
N MET A 219 22.15 -22.84 11.79
CA MET A 219 22.21 -21.40 12.06
C MET A 219 21.53 -21.05 13.38
N MET A 220 20.38 -21.69 13.67
CA MET A 220 19.68 -21.60 14.95
C MET A 220 20.55 -22.05 16.12
N LYS A 221 21.23 -23.20 15.98
CA LYS A 221 22.16 -23.70 16.99
C LYS A 221 23.29 -22.68 17.23
N LYS A 222 23.91 -22.21 16.15
CA LYS A 222 25.04 -21.27 16.23
C LYS A 222 24.65 -19.93 16.84
N ILE A 223 23.52 -19.32 16.44
CA ILE A 223 23.08 -18.03 16.99
C ILE A 223 22.74 -18.14 18.48
N LYS A 224 22.13 -19.26 18.89
CA LYS A 224 21.84 -19.55 20.30
C LYS A 224 23.14 -19.72 21.11
N GLU A 225 24.11 -20.45 20.59
CA GLU A 225 25.43 -20.62 21.23
C GLU A 225 26.13 -19.26 21.43
N VAL A 226 26.20 -18.43 20.38
CA VAL A 226 26.80 -17.10 20.45
C VAL A 226 26.10 -16.21 21.49
N ALA A 227 24.77 -16.17 21.49
CA ALA A 227 24.00 -15.37 22.44
C ALA A 227 24.10 -15.88 23.88
N THR A 228 24.36 -17.18 24.08
CA THR A 228 24.50 -17.78 25.41
C THR A 228 25.91 -17.55 25.98
N GLN A 229 26.94 -17.70 25.16
CA GLN A 229 28.35 -17.65 25.55
C GLN A 229 28.94 -16.24 25.61
N GLY A 230 28.31 -15.25 24.96
CA GLY A 230 28.78 -13.86 25.01
C GLY A 230 28.69 -13.26 26.41
N GLU A 231 29.65 -12.40 26.76
CA GLU A 231 29.66 -11.67 28.03
C GLU A 231 28.41 -10.80 28.16
N SER A 232 27.67 -10.98 29.26
CA SER A 232 26.32 -10.44 29.45
C SER A 232 26.27 -8.98 29.91
N GLY A 233 27.37 -8.45 30.45
CA GLY A 233 27.32 -7.26 31.30
C GLY A 233 26.38 -7.46 32.50
N GLU A 234 25.71 -6.40 32.94
CA GLU A 234 24.89 -6.31 34.18
C GLU A 234 23.54 -7.07 34.16
N VAL A 235 23.09 -7.61 33.01
CA VAL A 235 21.77 -8.26 32.91
C VAL A 235 21.91 -9.78 33.02
N GLU A 236 21.64 -10.31 34.21
CA GLU A 236 21.59 -11.76 34.43
C GLU A 236 20.23 -12.34 34.03
N SER A 237 20.24 -13.27 33.06
CA SER A 237 19.12 -14.18 32.79
C SER A 237 19.62 -15.62 32.89
N SER A 238 18.78 -16.53 33.40
CA SER A 238 19.17 -17.93 33.63
C SER A 238 19.42 -18.72 32.34
N TYR A 239 18.86 -18.28 31.21
CA TYR A 239 19.11 -18.84 29.88
C TYR A 239 18.76 -17.82 28.78
N VAL A 240 19.02 -18.20 27.53
CA VAL A 240 18.61 -17.50 26.30
C VAL A 240 18.07 -18.54 25.31
N SER A 241 16.93 -18.28 24.69
CA SER A 241 16.38 -19.12 23.62
C SER A 241 16.85 -18.67 22.24
N THR A 242 16.66 -19.54 21.25
CA THR A 242 16.91 -19.19 19.84
C THR A 242 16.06 -18.00 19.39
N ASN A 243 14.78 -17.93 19.80
CA ASN A 243 13.90 -16.84 19.43
C ASN A 243 14.39 -15.51 20.02
N ASP A 244 14.89 -15.49 21.26
CA ASP A 244 15.45 -14.27 21.85
C ASP A 244 16.67 -13.79 21.08
N ALA A 245 17.55 -14.72 20.68
CA ALA A 245 18.74 -14.42 19.91
C ALA A 245 18.39 -13.88 18.50
N ILE A 246 17.39 -14.47 17.83
CA ILE A 246 16.89 -13.99 16.54
C ILE A 246 16.25 -12.60 16.69
N THR A 247 15.37 -12.41 17.68
CA THR A 247 14.75 -11.10 17.98
C THR A 247 15.82 -10.05 18.23
N ALA A 248 16.83 -10.34 19.06
CA ALA A 248 17.95 -9.45 19.34
C ALA A 248 18.79 -9.12 18.10
N LEU A 249 19.05 -10.10 17.23
CA LEU A 249 19.78 -9.87 15.99
C LEU A 249 19.01 -8.91 15.07
N PHE A 250 17.73 -9.20 14.79
CA PHE A 250 16.91 -8.34 13.93
C PHE A 250 16.68 -6.96 14.54
N THR A 251 16.59 -6.85 15.86
CA THR A 251 16.55 -5.56 16.57
C THR A 251 17.74 -4.68 16.18
N ALA A 252 18.96 -5.20 16.32
CA ALA A 252 20.17 -4.45 15.98
C ALA A 252 20.24 -4.14 14.48
N LEU A 253 19.97 -5.14 13.62
CA LEU A 253 20.07 -4.98 12.17
C LEU A 253 19.02 -4.01 11.61
N ILE A 254 17.77 -4.09 12.07
CA ILE A 254 16.69 -3.21 11.64
C ILE A 254 16.95 -1.78 12.12
N SER A 255 17.40 -1.57 13.36
CA SER A 255 17.79 -0.25 13.85
C SER A 255 18.89 0.38 12.97
N ARG A 256 19.93 -0.39 12.62
CA ARG A 256 21.01 0.04 11.72
C ARG A 256 20.49 0.33 10.31
N ALA A 257 19.59 -0.52 9.80
CA ALA A 257 18.98 -0.34 8.48
C ALA A 257 18.07 0.90 8.44
N ARG A 258 17.30 1.20 9.49
CA ARG A 258 16.48 2.42 9.56
C ARG A 258 17.34 3.68 9.69
N GLY A 259 18.39 3.63 10.51
CA GLY A 259 19.38 4.72 10.63
C GLY A 259 18.85 6.02 11.23
N HIS A 260 17.75 5.97 12.00
CA HIS A 260 17.11 7.17 12.55
C HIS A 260 17.78 7.72 13.84
N GLY A 261 18.72 7.00 14.44
CA GLY A 261 19.47 7.50 15.61
C GLY A 261 18.62 7.63 16.90
N GLN A 262 17.58 6.81 17.05
CA GLN A 262 16.63 6.92 18.17
C GLN A 262 16.71 5.67 19.05
N HIS A 263 16.39 5.84 20.34
CA HIS A 263 16.13 4.70 21.22
C HIS A 263 14.98 3.86 20.67
N MET A 264 15.04 2.57 20.92
CA MET A 264 14.08 1.63 20.36
C MET A 264 13.50 0.78 21.48
N ARG A 265 12.17 0.66 21.49
CA ARG A 265 11.46 -0.30 22.33
C ARG A 265 10.95 -1.44 21.45
N ILE A 266 10.94 -2.63 22.03
CA ILE A 266 10.38 -3.82 21.39
C ILE A 266 9.24 -4.32 22.23
N THR A 267 8.09 -4.53 21.58
CA THR A 267 7.04 -5.39 22.11
C THR A 267 7.25 -6.81 21.60
N THR A 268 7.29 -7.78 22.51
CA THR A 268 7.28 -9.21 22.18
C THR A 268 6.00 -9.85 22.69
N GLY A 269 5.23 -10.46 21.79
CA GLY A 269 4.02 -11.20 22.17
C GLY A 269 4.38 -12.46 22.97
N VAL A 270 3.74 -12.62 24.12
CA VAL A 270 3.93 -13.73 25.06
C VAL A 270 2.61 -14.46 25.22
N ASN A 271 2.61 -15.74 24.86
CA ASN A 271 1.52 -16.65 25.17
C ASN A 271 1.50 -16.94 26.67
N ALA A 272 0.41 -16.56 27.34
CA ALA A 272 0.26 -16.67 28.78
C ALA A 272 -0.55 -17.89 29.25
N ARG A 273 -1.05 -18.75 28.34
CA ARG A 273 -1.86 -19.94 28.71
C ARG A 273 -1.22 -20.80 29.80
N HIS A 274 0.08 -21.12 29.66
CA HIS A 274 0.84 -21.92 30.63
C HIS A 274 1.58 -21.10 31.70
N ARG A 275 1.42 -19.77 31.71
CA ARG A 275 2.09 -18.86 32.66
C ARG A 275 1.20 -18.42 33.81
N LEU A 276 -0.10 -18.56 33.63
CA LEU A 276 -1.09 -18.34 34.68
C LEU A 276 -1.09 -19.53 35.65
N GLU A 277 -1.44 -19.25 36.90
CA GLU A 277 -1.62 -20.26 37.94
C GLU A 277 -3.07 -20.23 38.47
N PRO A 278 -3.86 -21.31 38.29
CA PRO A 278 -3.56 -22.49 37.44
C PRO A 278 -3.47 -22.13 35.95
N PRO A 279 -2.80 -22.96 35.13
CA PRO A 279 -2.75 -22.75 33.69
C PRO A 279 -4.15 -22.84 33.08
N LEU A 280 -4.36 -22.15 31.96
CA LEU A 280 -5.61 -22.27 31.22
C LEU A 280 -5.76 -23.68 30.65
N PRO A 281 -7.01 -24.13 30.39
CA PRO A 281 -7.27 -25.41 29.75
C PRO A 281 -6.49 -25.54 28.43
N ASP A 282 -6.04 -26.76 28.15
CA ASP A 282 -5.54 -27.10 26.82
C ASP A 282 -6.60 -26.75 25.78
N ASN A 283 -6.16 -26.28 24.61
CA ASN A 283 -7.04 -25.85 23.51
C ASN A 283 -8.01 -24.72 23.90
N TYR A 284 -7.62 -23.82 24.79
CA TYR A 284 -8.35 -22.56 25.00
C TYR A 284 -8.26 -21.67 23.75
N VAL A 285 -9.42 -21.32 23.17
CA VAL A 285 -9.54 -20.66 21.85
C VAL A 285 -9.90 -19.17 21.92
N GLY A 286 -9.56 -18.48 23.01
CA GLY A 286 -9.61 -17.01 23.11
C GLY A 286 -8.23 -16.35 23.03
N ASN A 287 -8.16 -15.03 23.19
CA ASN A 287 -6.86 -14.35 23.25
C ASN A 287 -6.20 -14.47 24.63
N VAL A 288 -4.93 -14.90 24.65
CA VAL A 288 -4.10 -14.94 25.87
C VAL A 288 -2.69 -14.40 25.59
N ILE A 289 -2.60 -13.41 24.71
CA ILE A 289 -1.33 -12.77 24.35
C ILE A 289 -1.10 -11.52 25.18
N PHE A 290 0.00 -11.50 25.92
CA PHE A 290 0.49 -10.34 26.67
C PHE A 290 1.76 -9.79 26.04
N ASN A 291 2.06 -8.52 26.32
CA ASN A 291 3.18 -7.82 25.73
C ASN A 291 4.36 -7.73 26.71
N ALA A 292 5.49 -8.33 26.34
CA ALA A 292 6.76 -8.10 27.03
C ALA A 292 7.47 -6.90 26.38
N LEU A 293 7.80 -5.88 27.18
CA LEU A 293 8.47 -4.68 26.71
C LEU A 293 9.97 -4.73 27.03
N SER A 294 10.82 -4.52 26.03
CA SER A 294 12.27 -4.32 26.23
C SER A 294 12.75 -3.05 25.56
N THR A 295 13.70 -2.33 26.19
CA THR A 295 14.17 -1.01 25.73
C THR A 295 15.67 -1.03 25.45
N TYR A 296 16.07 -0.31 24.40
CA TYR A 296 17.43 -0.27 23.90
C TYR A 296 17.82 1.16 23.54
N THR A 297 19.01 1.59 23.97
CA THR A 297 19.51 2.91 23.58
C THR A 297 20.08 2.86 22.16
N ASP A 298 20.16 4.03 21.52
CA ASP A 298 20.76 4.13 20.18
C ASP A 298 22.24 3.71 20.22
N SER A 299 22.96 4.09 21.28
CA SER A 299 24.36 3.72 21.49
C SER A 299 24.59 2.21 21.60
N GLU A 300 23.64 1.46 22.18
CA GLU A 300 23.69 -0.01 22.25
C GLU A 300 23.46 -0.67 20.89
N LEU A 301 22.68 -0.03 20.01
CA LEU A 301 22.31 -0.57 18.69
C LEU A 301 23.29 -0.14 17.59
N GLN A 302 23.95 1.01 17.76
CA GLN A 302 24.81 1.69 16.77
C GLN A 302 26.30 1.69 17.14
N VAL A 303 26.82 0.62 17.77
CA VAL A 303 28.24 0.49 18.13
C VAL A 303 29.14 0.82 16.92
N GLU A 304 29.94 1.89 16.99
CA GLU A 304 30.58 2.50 15.79
C GLU A 304 31.46 1.52 15.00
N ASN A 305 32.27 0.71 15.68
CA ASN A 305 33.15 -0.26 15.02
C ASN A 305 32.34 -1.36 14.32
N GLU A 306 31.23 -1.79 14.92
CA GLU A 306 30.30 -2.76 14.36
C GLU A 306 29.51 -2.18 13.19
N LYS A 307 29.10 -0.91 13.29
CA LYS A 307 28.35 -0.19 12.24
C LYS A 307 29.17 0.00 10.97
N LYS A 308 30.46 0.32 11.09
CA LYS A 308 31.39 0.45 9.95
C LYS A 308 31.61 -0.87 9.22
N GLN A 309 31.52 -1.99 9.93
CA GLN A 309 31.76 -3.33 9.40
C GLN A 309 30.46 -4.12 9.13
N GLY A 310 29.30 -3.59 9.53
CA GLY A 310 27.96 -4.12 9.28
C GLY A 310 27.52 -5.34 10.12
N TRP A 311 28.32 -5.85 11.05
CA TRP A 311 28.06 -7.08 11.81
C TRP A 311 27.64 -6.81 13.26
N VAL A 312 26.91 -7.73 13.90
CA VAL A 312 26.57 -7.65 15.34
C VAL A 312 27.54 -8.52 16.13
N SER A 313 28.23 -7.95 17.12
CA SER A 313 29.19 -8.73 17.92
C SER A 313 28.51 -9.74 18.86
N PRO A 314 29.20 -10.84 19.23
CA PRO A 314 28.71 -11.78 20.24
C PRO A 314 28.27 -11.13 21.55
N ALA A 315 29.04 -10.15 22.04
CA ALA A 315 28.73 -9.44 23.28
C ALA A 315 27.44 -8.61 23.15
N THR A 316 27.32 -7.83 22.07
CA THR A 316 26.10 -7.07 21.77
C THR A 316 24.90 -8.02 21.63
N LEU A 317 25.03 -9.10 20.86
CA LEU A 317 23.95 -10.08 20.67
C LEU A 317 23.50 -10.72 21.99
N ALA A 318 24.45 -11.16 22.83
CA ALA A 318 24.17 -11.76 24.12
C ALA A 318 23.45 -10.79 25.06
N LYS A 319 23.95 -9.55 25.17
CA LYS A 319 23.33 -8.50 25.99
C LYS A 319 21.89 -8.23 25.58
N LEU A 320 21.65 -8.04 24.28
CA LEU A 320 20.31 -7.77 23.74
C LEU A 320 19.37 -8.97 23.95
N ALA A 321 19.82 -10.19 23.65
CA ALA A 321 19.01 -11.40 23.78
C ALA A 321 18.62 -11.70 25.24
N ARG A 322 19.53 -11.47 26.20
CA ARG A 322 19.23 -11.58 27.63
C ARG A 322 18.19 -10.57 28.09
N ARG A 323 18.21 -9.34 27.53
CA ARG A 323 17.18 -8.33 27.82
C ARG A 323 15.80 -8.71 27.27
N VAL A 324 15.73 -9.28 26.06
CA VAL A 324 14.49 -9.88 25.52
C VAL A 324 14.00 -11.00 26.44
N ARG A 325 14.89 -11.91 26.88
CA ARG A 325 14.50 -13.00 27.78
C ARG A 325 14.01 -12.48 29.13
N ALA A 326 14.72 -11.52 29.73
CA ALA A 326 14.34 -10.93 31.01
C ALA A 326 12.94 -10.30 30.93
N SER A 327 12.64 -9.55 29.87
CA SER A 327 11.31 -8.98 29.68
C SER A 327 10.24 -10.06 29.51
N ILE A 328 10.53 -11.21 28.89
CA ILE A 328 9.57 -12.32 28.77
C ILE A 328 9.38 -13.06 30.11
N LEU A 329 10.43 -13.23 30.92
CA LEU A 329 10.34 -13.95 32.20
C LEU A 329 9.56 -13.17 33.27
N GLU A 330 9.63 -11.85 33.24
CA GLU A 330 8.88 -11.00 34.16
C GLU A 330 7.36 -11.05 33.90
N ARG A 331 6.91 -11.56 32.74
CA ARG A 331 5.49 -11.90 32.49
C ARG A 331 5.14 -13.25 33.13
N ASN A 332 5.22 -13.30 34.46
CA ASN A 332 4.78 -14.40 35.31
C ASN A 332 3.31 -14.22 35.73
N ASP A 333 2.71 -15.19 36.42
CA ASP A 333 1.30 -15.14 36.85
C ASP A 333 0.94 -13.81 37.55
N ALA A 334 1.73 -13.39 38.55
CA ALA A 334 1.47 -12.18 39.32
C ALA A 334 1.40 -10.92 38.42
N TYR A 335 2.35 -10.76 37.49
CA TYR A 335 2.34 -9.64 36.55
C TYR A 335 1.13 -9.69 35.61
N LEU A 336 0.81 -10.89 35.09
CA LEU A 336 -0.30 -11.09 34.16
C LEU A 336 -1.65 -10.80 34.81
N ARG A 337 -1.83 -11.21 36.07
CA ARG A 337 -3.04 -10.90 36.87
C ARG A 337 -3.16 -9.40 37.15
N ASP A 338 -2.07 -8.75 37.54
CA ASP A 338 -2.06 -7.29 37.78
C ASP A 338 -2.36 -6.51 36.48
N ALA A 339 -1.85 -6.98 35.33
CA ALA A 339 -2.16 -6.41 34.02
C ALA A 339 -3.65 -6.54 33.65
N ILE A 340 -4.30 -7.65 34.02
CA ILE A 340 -5.75 -7.79 33.84
C ILE A 340 -6.49 -6.79 34.71
N ASP A 341 -6.08 -6.64 35.98
CA ASP A 341 -6.68 -5.67 36.90
C ASP A 341 -6.50 -4.22 36.38
N PHE A 342 -5.32 -3.87 35.88
CA PHE A 342 -5.06 -2.59 35.23
C PHE A 342 -6.03 -2.31 34.08
N LEU A 343 -6.31 -3.31 33.23
CA LEU A 343 -7.26 -3.17 32.13
C LEU A 343 -8.70 -3.01 32.61
N MET A 344 -9.08 -3.66 33.73
CA MET A 344 -10.43 -3.57 34.31
C MET A 344 -10.68 -2.22 35.00
N GLU A 345 -9.64 -1.54 35.46
CA GLU A 345 -9.74 -0.18 36.03
C GLU A 345 -10.05 0.89 34.99
N GLN A 346 -9.84 0.60 33.69
CA GLN A 346 -10.02 1.60 32.64
C GLN A 346 -11.50 1.88 32.42
N LYS A 347 -11.87 3.16 32.47
CA LYS A 347 -13.25 3.61 32.17
C LYS A 347 -13.70 3.19 30.78
N ASN A 348 -12.76 3.22 29.83
CA ASN A 348 -12.97 2.76 28.47
C ASN A 348 -11.75 1.93 28.02
N VAL A 349 -11.90 0.61 27.97
CA VAL A 349 -10.78 -0.30 27.63
C VAL A 349 -10.38 -0.22 26.16
N SER A 350 -11.24 0.26 25.26
CA SER A 350 -10.90 0.49 23.85
C SER A 350 -9.92 1.65 23.64
N ALA A 351 -9.76 2.49 24.66
CA ALA A 351 -8.78 3.57 24.67
C ALA A 351 -7.36 3.09 25.03
N VAL A 352 -7.22 1.84 25.47
CA VAL A 352 -5.94 1.22 25.77
C VAL A 352 -5.28 0.74 24.48
N GLN A 353 -4.08 1.23 24.22
CA GLN A 353 -3.25 0.84 23.08
C GLN A 353 -1.94 0.20 23.54
N VAL A 354 -1.26 -0.48 22.61
CA VAL A 354 0.12 -0.94 22.86
C VAL A 354 1.02 0.27 23.07
N GLY A 355 1.91 0.19 24.07
CA GLY A 355 2.80 1.27 24.48
C GLY A 355 3.90 1.64 23.47
N THR A 356 4.10 0.83 22.42
CA THR A 356 5.11 1.02 21.37
C THR A 356 4.55 1.63 20.09
N ASN A 357 5.31 2.53 19.47
CA ASN A 357 5.01 3.14 18.18
C ASN A 357 5.83 2.46 17.07
N PHE A 358 5.39 1.27 16.63
CA PHE A 358 6.17 0.44 15.70
C PHE A 358 5.84 0.71 14.22
N VAL A 359 4.60 1.10 13.89
CA VAL A 359 4.17 1.36 12.51
C VAL A 359 4.75 2.69 12.02
N PHE A 360 5.74 2.64 11.12
CA PHE A 360 6.50 3.81 10.64
C PHE A 360 7.16 4.64 11.77
N GLY A 361 7.29 4.05 12.95
CA GLY A 361 7.92 4.63 14.11
C GLY A 361 9.25 3.94 14.44
N PRO A 362 9.93 4.37 15.50
CA PRO A 362 11.23 3.82 15.88
C PRO A 362 11.13 2.42 16.49
N ASP A 363 10.00 2.08 17.10
CA ASP A 363 9.83 0.82 17.85
C ASP A 363 9.61 -0.38 16.91
N LEU A 364 9.65 -1.58 17.47
CA LEU A 364 9.37 -2.84 16.77
C LEU A 364 8.36 -3.71 17.52
N MET A 365 7.58 -4.48 16.77
CA MET A 365 6.74 -5.55 17.28
C MET A 365 7.28 -6.90 16.79
N PHE A 366 7.44 -7.84 17.71
CA PHE A 366 7.79 -9.23 17.42
C PHE A 366 6.70 -10.17 17.92
N THR A 367 6.31 -11.10 17.08
CA THR A 367 5.49 -12.26 17.46
C THR A 367 6.14 -13.54 16.98
N SER A 368 5.87 -14.66 17.65
CA SER A 368 6.36 -15.98 17.23
C SER A 368 5.20 -16.96 17.18
N TRP A 369 5.10 -17.66 16.05
CA TRP A 369 4.10 -18.71 15.80
C TRP A 369 4.71 -20.12 15.82
N VAL A 370 5.98 -20.22 16.18
CA VAL A 370 6.69 -21.50 16.32
C VAL A 370 6.02 -22.33 17.42
N HIS A 371 5.79 -23.62 17.17
CA HIS A 371 5.12 -24.55 18.08
C HIS A 371 3.64 -24.26 18.36
N MET A 372 2.99 -23.38 17.60
CA MET A 372 1.54 -23.16 17.70
C MET A 372 0.71 -24.10 16.80
N GLY A 373 1.38 -25.03 16.07
CA GLY A 373 0.70 -26.00 15.21
C GLY A 373 0.22 -25.43 13.88
N MET A 374 0.93 -24.44 13.32
CA MET A 374 0.51 -23.75 12.10
C MET A 374 0.34 -24.66 10.88
N TYR A 375 1.06 -25.78 10.83
CA TYR A 375 0.97 -26.79 9.77
C TYR A 375 0.17 -28.04 10.20
N ASN A 376 -0.38 -28.09 11.42
CA ASN A 376 -1.08 -29.27 11.95
C ASN A 376 -2.45 -29.51 11.33
N THR A 377 -3.02 -28.53 10.63
CA THR A 377 -4.32 -28.72 10.00
C THR A 377 -4.20 -29.73 8.85
N GLU A 378 -5.15 -30.65 8.77
CA GLU A 378 -5.19 -31.69 7.75
C GLU A 378 -6.54 -31.69 7.06
N PHE A 379 -6.54 -31.66 5.73
CA PHE A 379 -7.75 -31.84 4.92
C PHE A 379 -7.58 -33.14 4.14
N ASP A 380 -8.34 -34.18 4.53
CA ASP A 380 -8.22 -35.55 4.03
C ASP A 380 -6.76 -36.09 4.11
N GLY A 381 -6.10 -35.87 5.25
CA GLY A 381 -4.73 -36.31 5.52
C GLY A 381 -3.63 -35.49 4.83
N THR A 382 -3.98 -34.34 4.23
CA THR A 382 -3.01 -33.45 3.58
C THR A 382 -2.77 -32.18 4.39
N HIS A 383 -1.50 -31.92 4.72
CA HIS A 383 -1.04 -30.71 5.39
C HIS A 383 -0.82 -29.54 4.43
N PRO A 384 -0.93 -28.28 4.89
CA PRO A 384 -0.61 -27.13 4.06
C PRO A 384 0.89 -27.03 3.80
N TRP A 385 1.26 -26.50 2.64
CA TRP A 385 2.62 -26.08 2.31
C TRP A 385 2.93 -24.66 2.79
N TYR A 386 1.90 -23.85 3.00
CA TYR A 386 2.01 -22.48 3.51
C TYR A 386 0.85 -22.18 4.45
N ALA A 387 1.14 -21.56 5.59
CA ALA A 387 0.15 -21.16 6.60
C ALA A 387 0.64 -19.88 7.27
N CYS A 388 0.40 -18.71 6.66
CA CYS A 388 0.90 -17.44 7.19
C CYS A 388 0.15 -16.26 6.55
N VAL A 389 0.46 -15.02 6.93
CA VAL A 389 -0.18 -13.83 6.38
C VAL A 389 0.02 -13.73 4.85
N PRO A 390 -0.95 -13.16 4.11
CA PRO A 390 -0.75 -12.83 2.70
C PRO A 390 0.27 -11.68 2.54
N SER A 391 0.54 -11.26 1.31
CA SER A 391 1.34 -10.07 1.05
C SER A 391 0.53 -8.81 1.41
N ILE A 392 0.88 -8.15 2.51
CA ILE A 392 0.17 -6.97 3.03
C ILE A 392 0.94 -5.69 2.66
N PRO A 393 0.31 -4.70 2.00
CA PRO A 393 0.93 -3.40 1.75
C PRO A 393 0.93 -2.49 2.99
N CYS A 394 1.82 -1.51 3.02
CA CYS A 394 1.84 -0.40 3.99
C CYS A 394 2.02 -0.82 5.46
N TYR A 395 2.86 -1.82 5.72
CA TYR A 395 3.18 -2.28 7.07
C TYR A 395 4.69 -2.18 7.35
N ASP A 396 5.07 -1.45 8.40
CA ASP A 396 6.46 -1.24 8.83
C ASP A 396 6.61 -1.56 10.32
N GLY A 397 7.74 -2.12 10.73
CA GLY A 397 8.11 -2.38 12.12
C GLY A 397 7.49 -3.62 12.76
N PHE A 398 6.77 -4.43 11.99
CA PHE A 398 6.24 -5.72 12.45
C PHE A 398 7.15 -6.87 12.00
N ASN A 399 7.36 -7.84 12.89
CA ASN A 399 8.24 -8.98 12.66
C ASN A 399 7.62 -10.25 13.22
N MET A 400 7.76 -11.34 12.48
CA MET A 400 7.17 -12.62 12.85
C MET A 400 8.15 -13.77 12.65
N ILE A 401 8.29 -14.63 13.66
CA ILE A 401 9.08 -15.86 13.58
C ILE A 401 8.11 -17.03 13.40
N THR A 402 8.19 -17.74 12.29
CA THR A 402 7.33 -18.88 11.95
C THR A 402 8.14 -20.16 11.72
N GLU A 403 7.46 -21.31 11.70
CA GLU A 403 8.05 -22.56 11.19
C GLU A 403 8.33 -22.41 9.69
N ALA A 404 9.30 -23.17 9.18
CA ALA A 404 9.69 -23.08 7.79
C ALA A 404 8.61 -23.65 6.86
N ARG A 405 8.48 -23.02 5.69
CA ARG A 405 7.50 -23.44 4.66
C ARG A 405 7.69 -24.88 4.20
N LYS A 406 6.62 -25.49 3.68
CA LYS A 406 6.60 -26.86 3.15
C LYS A 406 7.05 -27.93 4.17
N GLY A 407 6.89 -27.65 5.47
CA GLY A 407 7.39 -28.54 6.52
C GLY A 407 8.92 -28.66 6.54
N GLY A 408 9.63 -27.65 6.04
CA GLY A 408 11.09 -27.60 6.09
C GLY A 408 11.62 -27.50 7.52
N ASP A 409 12.90 -27.83 7.70
CA ASP A 409 13.55 -27.67 8.98
C ASP A 409 13.91 -26.21 9.27
N GLY A 410 13.87 -25.81 10.53
CA GLY A 410 14.27 -24.48 10.98
C GLY A 410 13.11 -23.49 11.08
N VAL A 411 13.40 -22.19 10.97
CA VAL A 411 12.41 -21.12 11.13
C VAL A 411 12.56 -20.05 10.05
N ASP A 412 11.46 -19.41 9.69
CA ASP A 412 11.44 -18.26 8.81
C ASP A 412 11.13 -16.99 9.61
N VAL A 413 11.89 -15.92 9.39
CA VAL A 413 11.66 -14.61 10.01
C VAL A 413 11.08 -13.67 8.96
N GLY A 414 9.79 -13.36 9.07
CA GLY A 414 9.11 -12.37 8.27
C GLY A 414 9.32 -10.96 8.83
N VAL A 415 9.93 -10.09 8.03
CA VAL A 415 10.29 -8.71 8.41
C VAL A 415 9.55 -7.73 7.49
N PHE A 416 8.80 -6.81 8.08
CA PHE A 416 7.99 -5.80 7.37
C PHE A 416 8.61 -4.43 7.61
N LEU A 417 9.10 -3.78 6.55
CA LEU A 417 9.78 -2.48 6.66
C LEU A 417 9.45 -1.57 5.49
N GLU A 418 9.68 -0.27 5.69
CA GLU A 418 9.87 0.69 4.60
C GLU A 418 10.89 0.16 3.57
N SER A 419 10.59 0.28 2.28
CA SER A 419 11.34 -0.36 1.20
C SER A 419 12.83 0.00 1.21
N GLY A 420 13.18 1.27 1.44
CA GLY A 420 14.58 1.70 1.56
C GLY A 420 15.29 1.08 2.76
N ALA A 421 14.64 0.98 3.92
CA ALA A 421 15.16 0.27 5.08
C ALA A 421 15.35 -1.23 4.78
N MET A 422 14.40 -1.87 4.10
CA MET A 422 14.51 -3.27 3.67
C MET A 422 15.70 -3.49 2.72
N GLU A 423 15.90 -2.61 1.74
CA GLU A 423 17.04 -2.68 0.83
C GLU A 423 18.39 -2.57 1.56
N ARG A 424 18.45 -1.76 2.61
CA ARG A 424 19.65 -1.64 3.45
C ARG A 424 19.84 -2.88 4.33
N LEU A 425 18.77 -3.40 4.93
CA LEU A 425 18.80 -4.63 5.73
C LEU A 425 19.36 -5.81 4.93
N LYS A 426 18.92 -5.99 3.69
CA LYS A 426 19.39 -7.06 2.78
C LYS A 426 20.89 -6.99 2.47
N LYS A 427 21.51 -5.81 2.61
CA LYS A 427 22.94 -5.59 2.35
C LYS A 427 23.80 -5.71 3.60
N LEU A 428 23.21 -5.75 4.79
CA LEU A 428 23.97 -5.91 6.03
C LEU A 428 24.51 -7.35 6.11
N PRO A 429 25.79 -7.53 6.46
CA PRO A 429 26.37 -8.85 6.63
C PRO A 429 25.71 -9.53 7.82
N PHE A 430 24.96 -10.59 7.55
CA PHE A 430 24.52 -11.50 8.58
C PHE A 430 25.73 -12.29 9.08
N PRO A 431 25.83 -12.60 10.39
CA PRO A 431 26.98 -13.31 10.97
C PRO A 431 27.19 -14.75 10.43
N PHE A 432 26.34 -15.17 9.50
CA PHE A 432 26.38 -16.45 8.82
C PHE A 432 26.29 -16.16 7.31
N ASN A 433 27.41 -16.32 6.59
CA ASN A 433 27.54 -16.11 5.13
C ASN A 433 26.64 -17.03 4.26
N SER A 434 25.63 -17.69 4.86
CA SER A 434 24.79 -18.73 4.27
C SER A 434 23.29 -18.55 4.52
N LEU A 435 22.82 -17.37 4.96
CA LEU A 435 21.38 -17.10 4.95
C LEU A 435 20.91 -17.12 3.49
N GLN A 436 20.25 -18.20 3.10
CA GLN A 436 19.62 -18.30 1.80
C GLN A 436 18.44 -17.33 1.79
N PHE A 437 18.55 -16.30 0.95
CA PHE A 437 17.41 -15.46 0.63
C PHE A 437 16.41 -16.31 -0.16
N SER A 438 15.29 -16.69 0.46
CA SER A 438 14.08 -16.89 -0.33
C SER A 438 13.61 -15.50 -0.73
N ALA A 439 14.09 -15.00 -1.87
CA ALA A 439 13.64 -13.73 -2.39
C ALA A 439 12.13 -13.82 -2.65
N SER A 440 11.32 -13.27 -1.75
CA SER A 440 10.17 -12.50 -2.21
C SER A 440 10.77 -11.32 -2.96
N TYR A 441 10.89 -11.47 -4.28
CA TYR A 441 11.19 -10.36 -5.16
C TYR A 441 10.13 -9.28 -4.95
N SER A 442 10.44 -8.25 -4.15
CA SER A 442 9.84 -6.92 -4.29
C SER A 442 10.87 -5.95 -4.90
N SER A 443 11.75 -6.46 -5.77
CA SER A 443 12.24 -5.66 -6.89
C SER A 443 11.40 -6.02 -8.13
N THR A 444 10.17 -5.52 -8.20
CA THR A 444 9.55 -5.33 -9.50
C THR A 444 10.17 -4.08 -10.13
N PRO A 445 10.98 -4.18 -11.21
CA PRO A 445 10.97 -3.09 -12.18
C PRO A 445 9.50 -2.96 -12.60
N ARG A 446 8.89 -1.77 -12.49
CA ARG A 446 7.45 -1.48 -12.75
C ARG A 446 6.85 -2.45 -13.78
N LYS A 447 6.41 -3.62 -13.32
CA LYS A 447 5.83 -4.71 -14.09
C LYS A 447 4.43 -4.84 -13.58
N LYS A 448 3.58 -4.01 -14.19
CA LYS A 448 2.16 -4.23 -14.45
C LYS A 448 1.62 -5.53 -13.84
N ILE A 449 1.17 -5.46 -12.60
CA ILE A 449 0.34 -6.48 -11.99
C ILE A 449 -1.01 -6.39 -12.72
N HIS A 450 -1.36 -7.44 -13.44
CA HIS A 450 -2.69 -7.63 -14.01
C HIS A 450 -3.54 -8.23 -12.89
N THR A 451 -4.05 -7.37 -12.01
CA THR A 451 -4.97 -7.76 -10.94
C THR A 451 -6.28 -8.15 -11.60
N LYS A 452 -6.49 -9.41 -12.01
CA LYS A 452 -7.81 -9.87 -12.50
C LYS A 452 -8.82 -9.80 -11.35
N ILE A 453 -9.26 -8.58 -11.06
CA ILE A 453 -10.54 -8.28 -10.47
C ILE A 453 -11.50 -8.87 -11.48
N ASN A 454 -12.12 -10.00 -11.12
CA ASN A 454 -13.40 -10.31 -11.72
C ASN A 454 -14.27 -9.10 -11.38
N MET A 455 -14.43 -8.22 -12.37
CA MET A 455 -15.64 -7.48 -12.51
C MET A 455 -16.75 -8.47 -12.21
N VAL A 456 -17.56 -8.14 -11.23
CA VAL A 456 -18.97 -8.47 -11.36
C VAL A 456 -19.34 -7.91 -12.73
N CYS A 457 -19.34 -8.77 -13.74
CA CYS A 457 -20.24 -8.57 -14.86
C CYS A 457 -21.61 -8.58 -14.19
N VAL A 458 -22.10 -7.40 -13.84
CA VAL A 458 -23.53 -7.13 -13.89
C VAL A 458 -23.86 -7.11 -15.40
N ALA A 459 -23.72 -8.28 -16.01
CA ALA A 459 -24.53 -8.72 -17.11
C ALA A 459 -25.70 -9.51 -16.52
N ASP A 460 -26.14 -9.17 -15.31
CA ASP A 460 -27.58 -9.11 -15.16
C ASP A 460 -28.03 -8.05 -16.14
N LYS A 461 -28.73 -8.48 -17.17
CA LYS A 461 -29.76 -7.66 -17.79
C LYS A 461 -30.76 -7.30 -16.69
N VAL A 462 -30.36 -6.44 -15.75
CA VAL A 462 -31.30 -5.67 -14.97
C VAL A 462 -31.88 -4.72 -16.01
N ASN A 463 -33.11 -5.00 -16.41
CA ASN A 463 -33.98 -4.03 -17.06
C ASN A 463 -34.22 -2.89 -16.06
N ASP A 464 -33.16 -2.14 -15.72
CA ASP A 464 -33.27 -0.92 -14.94
C ASP A 464 -33.83 0.11 -15.89
N ILE A 465 -35.12 0.40 -15.72
CA ILE A 465 -35.94 1.23 -16.61
C ILE A 465 -35.49 2.71 -16.54
N GLY A 466 -34.53 3.05 -15.67
CA GLY A 466 -34.06 4.41 -15.41
C GLY A 466 -32.55 4.65 -15.58
N ASP A 467 -32.14 5.88 -15.29
CA ASP A 467 -30.74 6.29 -15.32
C ASP A 467 -29.95 5.71 -14.14
N VAL A 468 -28.71 5.31 -14.41
CA VAL A 468 -27.75 4.88 -13.39
C VAL A 468 -26.74 5.99 -13.20
N LEU A 469 -26.52 6.41 -11.96
CA LEU A 469 -25.51 7.40 -11.58
C LEU A 469 -24.31 6.68 -10.96
N ILE A 470 -23.16 6.74 -11.63
CA ILE A 470 -21.89 6.25 -11.08
C ILE A 470 -21.24 7.40 -10.29
N PRO A 471 -21.12 7.30 -8.96
CA PRO A 471 -20.53 8.38 -8.17
C PRO A 471 -19.03 8.50 -8.38
N LEU A 472 -18.56 9.74 -8.52
CA LEU A 472 -17.13 10.05 -8.58
C LEU A 472 -16.63 10.60 -7.24
N SER A 473 -15.32 10.48 -7.01
CA SER A 473 -14.74 10.93 -5.75
C SER A 473 -14.72 12.47 -5.65
N PRO A 474 -14.64 13.03 -4.43
CA PRO A 474 -14.43 14.47 -4.26
C PRO A 474 -13.18 15.00 -4.97
N MET A 475 -12.13 14.17 -5.12
CA MET A 475 -10.92 14.53 -5.87
C MET A 475 -11.19 14.66 -7.38
N ASP A 476 -11.98 13.75 -7.94
CA ASP A 476 -12.39 13.81 -9.35
C ASP A 476 -13.17 15.09 -9.63
N ALA A 477 -14.06 15.49 -8.71
CA ALA A 477 -14.88 16.70 -8.82
C ALA A 477 -14.03 18.00 -8.92
N VAL A 478 -12.90 18.07 -8.20
CA VAL A 478 -12.00 19.24 -8.23
C VAL A 478 -11.30 19.38 -9.59
N MET A 479 -11.07 18.27 -10.31
CA MET A 479 -10.33 18.26 -11.58
C MET A 479 -11.16 18.65 -12.81
N ASN A 480 -12.44 19.00 -12.63
CA ASN A 480 -13.35 19.36 -13.72
C ASN A 480 -12.96 20.61 -14.54
N THR A 481 -12.01 21.41 -14.06
CA THR A 481 -11.57 22.62 -14.76
C THR A 481 -10.68 22.32 -15.97
N TYR A 482 -10.01 21.16 -16.00
CA TYR A 482 -8.95 20.86 -16.98
C TYR A 482 -9.43 19.98 -18.14
N ARG A 483 -9.03 20.34 -19.37
CA ARG A 483 -9.15 19.49 -20.57
C ARG A 483 -7.80 18.83 -20.81
N VAL A 484 -7.76 17.51 -21.02
CA VAL A 484 -6.53 16.80 -21.35
C VAL A 484 -6.60 16.33 -22.79
N VAL A 485 -5.69 16.85 -23.60
CA VAL A 485 -5.51 16.47 -25.00
C VAL A 485 -4.15 15.80 -25.16
N VAL A 486 -4.11 14.65 -25.82
CA VAL A 486 -2.89 13.90 -26.05
C VAL A 486 -2.85 13.41 -27.49
N LEU A 487 -1.71 13.55 -28.13
CA LEU A 487 -1.45 13.09 -29.48
C LEU A 487 -0.47 11.91 -29.43
N TYR A 488 -0.85 10.77 -30.00
CA TYR A 488 0.01 9.61 -30.17
C TYR A 488 0.34 9.45 -31.65
N ILE A 489 1.62 9.50 -31.99
CA ILE A 489 2.09 9.36 -33.37
C ILE A 489 2.90 8.07 -33.45
N TYR A 490 2.41 7.15 -34.27
CA TYR A 490 3.02 5.84 -34.51
C TYR A 490 3.66 5.83 -35.90
N PRO A 491 4.97 5.58 -36.00
CA PRO A 491 5.60 5.37 -37.30
C PRO A 491 5.08 4.08 -37.93
N CYS A 492 5.26 3.97 -39.25
CA CYS A 492 4.93 2.76 -39.98
C CYS A 492 5.58 1.51 -39.34
N PRO A 493 4.86 0.39 -39.14
CA PRO A 493 5.37 -0.81 -38.45
C PRO A 493 6.57 -1.53 -39.13
N SER A 494 6.99 -1.10 -40.33
CA SER A 494 8.17 -1.50 -41.15
C SER A 494 8.16 -2.89 -41.84
N THR A 495 8.75 -2.92 -43.06
CA THR A 495 9.17 -3.99 -44.01
C THR A 495 8.30 -5.23 -44.31
N SER A 496 7.24 -5.49 -43.55
CA SER A 496 6.38 -6.68 -43.70
C SER A 496 5.02 -6.42 -44.39
N GLY A 497 4.75 -5.19 -44.81
CA GLY A 497 3.51 -4.81 -45.49
C GLY A 497 2.25 -4.77 -44.59
N ALA A 498 2.41 -4.82 -43.26
CA ALA A 498 1.29 -4.73 -42.33
C ALA A 498 0.91 -3.26 -42.06
N GLU A 499 -0.26 -2.85 -42.54
CA GLU A 499 -0.84 -1.52 -42.34
C GLU A 499 -1.70 -1.44 -41.06
N PHE A 500 -1.88 -0.23 -40.53
CA PHE A 500 -2.84 0.00 -39.45
C PHE A 500 -4.28 -0.07 -39.97
N ASP A 501 -5.15 -0.75 -39.24
CA ASP A 501 -6.56 -0.97 -39.60
C ASP A 501 -7.48 -0.14 -38.69
N LEU A 502 -8.13 0.88 -39.25
CA LEU A 502 -9.02 1.78 -38.53
C LEU A 502 -10.30 1.10 -38.03
N GLU A 503 -10.86 0.13 -38.76
CA GLU A 503 -12.05 -0.60 -38.31
C GLU A 503 -11.73 -1.49 -37.12
N LYS A 504 -10.58 -2.18 -37.18
CA LYS A 504 -10.06 -2.97 -36.06
C LYS A 504 -9.75 -2.07 -34.87
N LEU A 505 -9.23 -0.87 -35.11
CA LEU A 505 -8.94 0.11 -34.06
C LEU A 505 -10.23 0.57 -33.36
N GLN A 506 -11.28 0.90 -34.13
CA GLN A 506 -12.59 1.26 -33.59
C GLN A 506 -13.24 0.09 -32.84
N ARG A 507 -13.23 -1.12 -33.41
CA ARG A 507 -13.80 -2.31 -32.76
C ARG A 507 -13.10 -2.62 -31.43
N SER A 508 -11.77 -2.59 -31.42
CA SER A 508 -10.99 -2.81 -30.21
C SER A 508 -11.20 -1.73 -29.15
N PHE A 509 -11.45 -0.48 -29.56
CA PHE A 509 -11.85 0.61 -28.66
C PHE A 509 -13.21 0.34 -28.02
N THR A 510 -14.22 0.00 -28.82
CA THR A 510 -15.56 -0.31 -28.31
C THR A 510 -15.52 -1.48 -27.34
N THR A 511 -14.78 -2.55 -27.65
CA THR A 511 -14.60 -3.69 -26.75
C THR A 511 -13.86 -3.30 -25.47
N LEU A 512 -12.81 -2.47 -25.55
CA LEU A 512 -12.09 -1.95 -24.38
C LEU A 512 -13.04 -1.21 -23.43
N VAL A 513 -13.89 -0.34 -23.97
CA VAL A 513 -14.82 0.44 -23.16
C VAL A 513 -15.86 -0.46 -22.50
N ASN A 514 -16.45 -1.37 -23.28
CA ASN A 514 -17.49 -2.27 -22.77
C ASN A 514 -16.98 -3.22 -21.69
N GLU A 515 -15.78 -3.77 -21.87
CA GLU A 515 -15.25 -4.78 -20.96
C GLU A 515 -14.45 -4.15 -19.83
N ASP A 516 -13.53 -3.23 -20.09
CA ASP A 516 -12.56 -2.77 -19.10
C ASP A 516 -12.80 -1.35 -18.59
N TYR A 517 -13.59 -0.52 -19.28
CA TYR A 517 -13.85 0.89 -18.91
C TYR A 517 -15.34 1.27 -18.96
N PRO A 518 -16.25 0.49 -18.33
CA PRO A 518 -17.70 0.77 -18.41
C PRO A 518 -18.09 2.12 -17.79
N VAL A 519 -17.25 2.68 -16.91
CA VAL A 519 -17.42 4.04 -16.33
C VAL A 519 -17.39 5.16 -17.38
N LEU A 520 -16.86 4.91 -18.59
CA LEU A 520 -16.84 5.91 -19.67
C LEU A 520 -18.16 5.97 -20.44
N ILE A 521 -19.05 4.99 -20.25
CA ILE A 521 -20.37 4.95 -20.88
C ILE A 521 -21.27 5.97 -20.18
N GLY A 522 -21.88 6.87 -20.95
CA GLY A 522 -22.76 7.91 -20.44
C GLY A 522 -22.16 9.32 -20.50
N LYS A 523 -22.68 10.23 -19.68
CA LYS A 523 -22.24 11.63 -19.62
C LYS A 523 -21.89 12.04 -18.21
N LEU A 524 -20.84 12.85 -18.09
CA LEU A 524 -20.47 13.52 -16.84
C LEU A 524 -21.57 14.51 -16.46
N GLN A 525 -22.14 14.32 -15.28
CA GLN A 525 -23.14 15.18 -14.67
C GLN A 525 -22.57 15.80 -13.39
N ILE A 526 -22.75 17.11 -13.25
CA ILE A 526 -22.31 17.86 -12.08
C ILE A 526 -23.54 18.50 -11.47
N ASP A 527 -23.91 18.03 -10.29
CA ASP A 527 -24.95 18.64 -9.48
C ASP A 527 -24.31 19.72 -8.60
N ARG A 528 -24.54 20.98 -8.96
CA ARG A 528 -23.99 22.13 -8.23
C ARG A 528 -24.73 22.41 -6.92
N GLU A 529 -25.97 21.96 -6.77
CA GLU A 529 -26.76 22.15 -5.55
C GLU A 529 -26.43 21.06 -4.53
N ALA A 530 -26.34 19.80 -4.97
CA ALA A 530 -25.95 18.68 -4.12
C ALA A 530 -24.42 18.56 -3.92
N GLY A 531 -23.62 19.28 -4.71
CA GLY A 531 -22.15 19.22 -4.65
C GLY A 531 -21.57 17.88 -5.10
N THR A 532 -22.29 17.12 -5.95
CA THR A 532 -21.88 15.79 -6.41
C THR A 532 -21.51 15.78 -7.88
N THR A 533 -20.54 14.95 -8.25
CA THR A 533 -20.13 14.71 -9.64
C THR A 533 -20.28 13.23 -9.93
N ASN A 534 -21.03 12.89 -10.97
CA ASN A 534 -21.38 11.50 -11.30
C ASN A 534 -21.28 11.28 -12.82
N VAL A 535 -21.11 10.04 -13.25
CA VAL A 535 -21.38 9.65 -14.64
C VAL A 535 -22.81 9.14 -14.72
N ARG A 536 -23.65 9.83 -15.48
CA ARG A 536 -25.03 9.43 -15.76
C ARG A 536 -25.06 8.52 -16.98
N GLN A 537 -25.45 7.28 -16.77
CA GLN A 537 -25.68 6.30 -17.81
C GLN A 537 -27.19 6.20 -18.05
N THR A 538 -27.65 6.64 -19.22
CA THR A 538 -29.05 6.41 -19.64
C THR A 538 -29.20 4.99 -20.19
N PRO A 539 -30.43 4.45 -20.28
CA PRO A 539 -30.68 3.17 -20.93
C PRO A 539 -30.09 3.11 -22.34
N GLU A 540 -30.23 4.16 -23.14
CA GLU A 540 -29.69 4.24 -24.50
C GLU A 540 -28.16 4.23 -24.50
N ALA A 541 -27.53 4.92 -23.55
CA ALA A 541 -26.07 4.92 -23.43
C ALA A 541 -25.53 3.53 -23.06
N ARG A 542 -26.21 2.80 -22.16
CA ARG A 542 -25.84 1.43 -21.79
C ARG A 542 -26.04 0.45 -22.95
N GLU A 543 -27.09 0.63 -23.74
CA GLU A 543 -27.34 -0.17 -24.95
C GLU A 543 -26.27 0.07 -26.03
N GLN A 544 -25.89 1.33 -26.25
CA GLN A 544 -24.84 1.69 -27.20
C GLN A 544 -23.43 1.29 -26.71
N GLY A 545 -23.24 1.24 -25.39
CA GLY A 545 -21.94 1.00 -24.76
C GLY A 545 -20.85 1.93 -25.31
N GLY A 546 -19.66 1.38 -25.56
CA GLY A 546 -18.54 2.08 -26.16
C GLY A 546 -18.74 2.52 -27.61
N ALA A 547 -19.76 2.01 -28.31
CA ALA A 547 -20.11 2.50 -29.65
C ALA A 547 -20.80 3.88 -29.59
N GLY A 548 -21.35 4.25 -28.42
CA GLY A 548 -21.92 5.58 -28.18
C GLY A 548 -20.87 6.67 -27.90
N ILE A 549 -19.59 6.30 -27.74
CA ILE A 549 -18.50 7.25 -27.54
C ILE A 549 -17.98 7.74 -28.90
N ARG A 550 -17.71 9.05 -29.03
CA ARG A 550 -17.28 9.62 -30.31
C ARG A 550 -15.91 9.09 -30.73
N PHE A 551 -15.90 8.42 -31.88
CA PHE A 551 -14.73 7.90 -32.55
C PHE A 551 -14.69 8.42 -33.99
N GLU A 552 -13.75 9.31 -34.28
CA GLU A 552 -13.56 9.91 -35.59
C GLU A 552 -12.44 9.17 -36.34
N THR A 553 -12.62 8.93 -37.63
CA THR A 553 -11.61 8.31 -38.48
C THR A 553 -11.26 9.20 -39.66
N ASN A 554 -9.98 9.30 -39.98
CA ASN A 554 -9.48 9.88 -41.21
C ASN A 554 -8.66 8.83 -41.96
N PRO A 555 -9.22 8.16 -42.98
CA PRO A 555 -8.58 7.04 -43.66
C PRO A 555 -7.39 7.46 -44.54
N SER A 556 -7.21 8.75 -44.82
CA SER A 556 -6.07 9.23 -45.61
C SER A 556 -5.70 10.66 -45.22
N ASN A 557 -4.45 10.85 -44.79
CA ASN A 557 -3.85 12.16 -44.59
C ASN A 557 -2.53 12.25 -45.38
N PRO A 558 -2.27 13.36 -46.09
CA PRO A 558 -1.06 13.51 -46.91
C PRO A 558 0.25 13.63 -46.12
N GLN A 559 0.20 13.86 -44.80
CA GLN A 559 1.38 13.97 -43.94
C GLN A 559 2.00 12.60 -43.65
N THR A 560 3.32 12.56 -43.49
CA THR A 560 4.07 11.42 -42.93
C THR A 560 4.12 11.48 -41.40
N ALA A 561 4.59 10.41 -40.73
CA ALA A 561 4.77 10.41 -39.28
C ALA A 561 5.74 11.50 -38.82
N ASP A 562 6.80 11.77 -39.58
CA ASP A 562 7.77 12.83 -39.29
C ASP A 562 7.16 14.23 -39.47
N ASP A 563 6.32 14.43 -40.50
CA ASP A 563 5.56 15.67 -40.69
C ASP A 563 4.59 15.90 -39.52
N ALA A 564 3.88 14.85 -39.09
CA ALA A 564 2.96 14.93 -37.96
C ALA A 564 3.70 15.24 -36.64
N MET A 565 4.86 14.64 -36.41
CA MET A 565 5.73 14.93 -35.26
C MET A 565 6.27 16.36 -35.28
N THR A 566 6.56 16.90 -36.47
CA THR A 566 7.08 18.25 -36.64
C THR A 566 5.98 19.30 -36.45
N THR A 567 4.78 19.05 -37.01
CA THR A 567 3.69 20.02 -36.99
C THR A 567 2.88 19.99 -35.69
N LEU A 568 2.74 18.81 -35.07
CA LEU A 568 1.86 18.56 -33.91
C LEU A 568 0.46 19.20 -34.10
N SER A 569 -0.06 19.08 -35.32
CA SER A 569 -1.23 19.81 -35.78
C SER A 569 -2.52 19.43 -35.05
N TRP A 570 -3.34 20.43 -34.73
CA TRP A 570 -4.68 20.23 -34.16
C TRP A 570 -5.64 19.51 -35.11
N GLU A 571 -5.31 19.40 -36.39
CA GLU A 571 -6.13 18.64 -37.36
C GLU A 571 -6.27 17.16 -36.98
N PHE A 572 -5.30 16.61 -36.25
CA PHE A 572 -5.31 15.22 -35.80
C PHE A 572 -6.16 14.99 -34.55
N MET A 573 -6.61 16.04 -33.90
CA MET A 573 -7.50 15.95 -32.73
C MET A 573 -8.95 15.76 -33.16
N PRO A 574 -9.77 15.03 -32.37
CA PRO A 574 -11.21 15.00 -32.55
C PRO A 574 -11.78 16.41 -32.39
N LYS A 575 -13.01 16.61 -32.89
CA LYS A 575 -13.76 17.82 -32.58
C LYS A 575 -13.88 17.96 -31.06
N ALA A 576 -13.83 19.21 -30.60
CA ALA A 576 -13.90 19.53 -29.17
C ALA A 576 -15.11 18.85 -28.51
N ARG A 577 -14.88 18.28 -27.33
CA ARG A 577 -15.93 17.57 -26.59
C ARG A 577 -17.15 18.45 -26.33
N MET A 578 -18.33 17.85 -26.48
CA MET A 578 -19.60 18.46 -26.08
C MET A 578 -19.75 18.42 -24.55
N ASP A 579 -20.64 19.23 -24.00
CA ASP A 579 -20.88 19.27 -22.56
C ASP A 579 -21.26 17.88 -22.02
N GLY A 580 -20.54 17.47 -20.96
CA GLY A 580 -20.69 16.16 -20.32
C GLY A 580 -20.00 15.00 -21.03
N GLU A 581 -19.43 15.18 -22.22
CA GLU A 581 -18.69 14.13 -22.89
C GLU A 581 -17.36 13.85 -22.17
N ILE A 582 -17.09 12.58 -21.89
CA ILE A 582 -15.94 12.17 -21.07
C ILE A 582 -14.68 12.04 -21.91
N ILE A 583 -14.77 11.40 -23.08
CA ILE A 583 -13.65 11.14 -23.98
C ILE A 583 -14.14 11.17 -25.44
N ALA A 584 -13.32 11.71 -26.32
CA ALA A 584 -13.46 11.63 -27.77
C ALA A 584 -12.10 11.26 -28.36
N VAL A 585 -12.10 10.48 -29.44
CA VAL A 585 -10.88 10.03 -30.11
C VAL A 585 -10.97 10.27 -31.60
N LYS A 586 -9.85 10.62 -32.22
CA LYS A 586 -9.68 10.66 -33.67
C LYS A 586 -8.47 9.85 -34.09
N CYS A 587 -8.64 8.98 -35.07
CA CYS A 587 -7.57 8.16 -35.64
C CYS A 587 -7.36 8.53 -37.11
N SER A 588 -6.13 8.86 -37.50
CA SER A 588 -5.78 9.29 -38.86
C SER A 588 -4.65 8.43 -39.42
N LEU A 589 -4.86 7.81 -40.58
CA LEU A 589 -3.80 7.11 -41.32
C LEU A 589 -2.98 8.12 -42.13
N LEU A 590 -1.66 7.96 -42.09
CA LEU A 590 -0.68 8.84 -42.72
C LEU A 590 -0.21 8.27 -44.06
N ALA A 591 0.37 9.14 -44.90
CA ALA A 591 0.80 8.78 -46.26
C ALA A 591 1.92 7.72 -46.29
N ASP A 592 2.71 7.63 -45.22
CA ASP A 592 3.79 6.65 -45.04
C ASP A 592 3.34 5.33 -44.39
N GLY A 593 2.04 5.15 -44.17
CA GLY A 593 1.48 4.02 -43.42
C GLY A 593 1.59 4.16 -41.90
N GLY A 594 2.00 5.32 -41.39
CA GLY A 594 1.91 5.67 -39.98
C GLY A 594 0.47 5.90 -39.50
N LEU A 595 0.30 6.05 -38.19
CA LEU A 595 -1.00 6.30 -37.55
C LEU A 595 -0.87 7.42 -36.53
N VAL A 596 -1.82 8.35 -36.54
CA VAL A 596 -1.99 9.36 -35.49
C VAL A 596 -3.28 9.10 -34.73
N ILE A 597 -3.21 9.07 -33.40
CA ILE A 597 -4.37 9.01 -32.51
C ILE A 597 -4.41 10.28 -31.66
N GLY A 598 -5.37 11.15 -31.93
CA GLY A 598 -5.70 12.29 -31.07
C GLY A 598 -6.75 11.89 -30.04
N VAL A 599 -6.47 12.13 -28.76
CA VAL A 599 -7.38 11.82 -27.66
C VAL A 599 -7.72 13.09 -26.92
N ASP A 600 -9.00 13.40 -26.79
CA ASP A 600 -9.51 14.51 -25.99
C ASP A 600 -10.35 13.94 -24.85
N CYS A 601 -9.86 13.99 -23.61
CA CYS A 601 -10.56 13.46 -22.43
C CYS A 601 -10.75 14.45 -21.27
N SER A 602 -11.65 14.10 -20.35
CA SER A 602 -11.92 14.84 -19.11
C SER A 602 -10.93 14.44 -18.03
N HIS A 603 -10.28 15.43 -17.39
CA HIS A 603 -9.35 15.17 -16.29
C HIS A 603 -10.06 14.59 -15.05
N VAL A 604 -11.39 14.70 -14.98
CA VAL A 604 -12.20 14.11 -13.91
C VAL A 604 -12.03 12.60 -13.81
N LEU A 605 -11.85 11.91 -14.94
CA LEU A 605 -11.71 10.45 -14.97
C LEU A 605 -10.30 9.98 -15.37
N PHE A 606 -9.51 10.87 -15.98
CA PHE A 606 -8.16 10.58 -16.46
C PHE A 606 -7.14 11.55 -15.86
N ASP A 607 -6.29 11.05 -14.98
CA ASP A 607 -4.97 11.64 -14.77
C ASP A 607 -3.98 11.12 -15.83
N GLY A 608 -2.71 11.54 -15.74
CA GLY A 608 -1.68 11.12 -16.69
C GLY A 608 -1.46 9.60 -16.73
N GLU A 609 -1.40 8.94 -15.57
CA GLU A 609 -1.15 7.50 -15.49
C GLU A 609 -2.36 6.69 -15.98
N ALA A 610 -3.58 7.13 -15.65
CA ALA A 610 -4.82 6.52 -16.13
C ALA A 610 -4.93 6.63 -17.66
N MET A 611 -4.54 7.76 -18.25
CA MET A 611 -4.50 7.93 -19.71
C MET A 611 -3.48 6.98 -20.37
N PHE A 612 -2.26 6.90 -19.85
CA PHE A 612 -1.25 5.99 -20.41
C PHE A 612 -1.64 4.52 -20.25
N THR A 613 -2.28 4.17 -19.14
CA THR A 613 -2.81 2.83 -18.89
C THR A 613 -3.93 2.50 -19.87
N PHE A 614 -4.85 3.44 -20.12
CA PHE A 614 -5.92 3.29 -21.12
C PHE A 614 -5.36 2.99 -22.50
N MET A 615 -4.42 3.82 -22.97
CA MET A 615 -3.82 3.66 -24.30
C MET A 615 -3.02 2.37 -24.43
N LYS A 616 -2.32 1.94 -23.37
CA LYS A 616 -1.58 0.68 -23.38
C LYS A 616 -2.49 -0.55 -23.41
N THR A 617 -3.63 -0.47 -22.73
CA THR A 617 -4.63 -1.55 -22.73
C THR A 617 -5.36 -1.61 -24.07
N TRP A 618 -5.66 -0.46 -24.67
CA TRP A 618 -6.19 -0.38 -26.03
C TRP A 618 -5.23 -1.01 -27.04
N GLY A 619 -3.94 -0.65 -26.98
CA GLY A 619 -2.91 -1.26 -27.80
C GLY A 619 -2.82 -2.78 -27.63
N GLN A 620 -2.87 -3.29 -26.38
CA GLN A 620 -2.90 -4.75 -26.12
C GLN A 620 -4.11 -5.43 -26.80
N ARG A 621 -5.29 -4.79 -26.79
CA ARG A 621 -6.48 -5.31 -27.47
C ARG A 621 -6.35 -5.26 -28.99
N TYR A 622 -5.91 -4.14 -29.55
CA TYR A 622 -5.66 -4.02 -30.99
C TYR A 622 -4.64 -5.05 -31.49
N SER A 623 -3.58 -5.31 -30.72
CA SER A 623 -2.56 -6.32 -31.04
C SER A 623 -2.99 -7.76 -30.78
N GLY A 624 -4.20 -8.01 -30.25
CA GLY A 624 -4.70 -9.37 -30.01
C GLY A 624 -4.01 -10.10 -28.85
N VAL A 625 -3.41 -9.38 -27.90
CA VAL A 625 -2.80 -9.98 -26.70
C VAL A 625 -3.87 -10.76 -25.93
N GLY A 626 -3.55 -11.99 -25.52
CA GLY A 626 -4.47 -12.85 -24.77
C GLY A 626 -4.88 -12.24 -23.42
N ILE A 627 -6.11 -12.51 -22.96
CA ILE A 627 -6.73 -11.86 -21.79
C ILE A 627 -5.91 -11.99 -20.50
N GLU A 628 -5.21 -13.12 -20.30
CA GLU A 628 -4.32 -13.36 -19.14
C GLU A 628 -3.09 -12.43 -19.10
N LYS A 629 -2.74 -11.82 -20.25
CA LYS A 629 -1.59 -10.92 -20.42
C LYS A 629 -2.02 -9.47 -20.66
N ARG A 630 -3.30 -9.14 -20.48
CA ARG A 630 -3.85 -7.77 -20.58
C ARG A 630 -3.97 -7.10 -19.23
N LEU A 631 -3.62 -5.82 -19.18
CA LEU A 631 -3.75 -5.02 -17.97
C LEU A 631 -5.15 -5.15 -17.40
N VAL A 632 -5.22 -5.23 -16.08
CA VAL A 632 -6.50 -5.17 -15.41
C VAL A 632 -6.63 -3.83 -14.73
N ILE A 633 -7.81 -3.25 -14.92
CA ILE A 633 -8.12 -1.87 -14.58
C ILE A 633 -9.03 -1.88 -13.36
N ASN A 634 -8.65 -1.12 -12.33
CA ASN A 634 -9.47 -0.92 -11.15
C ASN A 634 -10.20 0.43 -11.26
N HIS A 635 -11.54 0.40 -11.18
CA HIS A 635 -12.39 1.59 -11.20
C HIS A 635 -12.99 1.93 -9.82
N ASP A 636 -12.56 1.27 -8.75
CA ASP A 636 -13.09 1.52 -7.41
C ASP A 636 -12.67 2.90 -6.89
N ARG A 637 -13.57 3.87 -7.08
CA ARG A 637 -13.41 5.25 -6.62
C ARG A 637 -13.75 5.42 -5.13
N TYR A 638 -14.30 4.42 -4.44
CA TYR A 638 -14.57 4.49 -3.00
C TYR A 638 -13.28 4.49 -2.17
N LEU A 639 -12.18 3.99 -2.72
CA LEU A 639 -10.84 4.10 -2.13
C LEU A 639 -10.40 5.56 -1.89
N LEU A 640 -11.01 6.52 -2.61
CA LEU A 640 -10.75 7.95 -2.49
C LEU A 640 -11.85 8.70 -1.74
N SER A 641 -12.80 7.98 -1.13
CA SER A 641 -13.84 8.60 -0.32
C SER A 641 -13.27 9.06 1.02
N GLY A 642 -13.42 10.35 1.32
CA GLY A 642 -13.01 10.90 2.62
C GLY A 642 -13.78 10.25 3.77
N ASN A 643 -13.19 10.22 4.95
CA ASN A 643 -13.79 9.66 6.18
C ASN A 643 -14.95 10.49 6.76
N LYS A 644 -15.44 11.51 6.01
CA LYS A 644 -16.48 12.47 6.41
C LYS A 644 -16.14 13.30 7.66
N GLU A 645 -14.88 13.36 8.07
CA GLU A 645 -14.43 14.25 9.13
C GLU A 645 -14.37 15.70 8.63
N ILE A 646 -14.69 16.65 9.51
CA ILE A 646 -14.63 18.08 9.19
C ILE A 646 -13.16 18.45 8.93
N CYS A 647 -12.92 19.10 7.78
CA CYS A 647 -11.60 19.57 7.39
C CYS A 647 -10.99 20.50 8.45
N ARG A 648 -9.90 20.07 9.10
CA ARG A 648 -9.24 20.80 10.20
C ARG A 648 -8.04 21.64 9.75
N ARG A 649 -7.75 21.71 8.43
CA ARG A 649 -6.57 22.40 7.89
C ARG A 649 -6.94 23.32 6.71
N PRO A 650 -6.33 24.51 6.61
CA PRO A 650 -6.43 25.29 5.40
C PRO A 650 -5.75 24.52 4.28
N HIS A 651 -6.48 24.28 3.20
CA HIS A 651 -5.94 23.71 1.96
C HIS A 651 -5.75 24.86 0.95
N PRO A 652 -4.65 25.61 1.01
CA PRO A 652 -4.41 26.72 0.07
C PRO A 652 -4.34 26.25 -1.39
N GLU A 653 -4.11 24.96 -1.63
CA GLU A 653 -4.21 24.30 -2.93
C GLU A 653 -5.64 24.21 -3.47
N PHE A 654 -6.65 24.21 -2.58
CA PHE A 654 -8.07 24.16 -2.93
C PHE A 654 -8.73 25.49 -2.59
N GLN A 655 -8.91 26.34 -3.60
CA GLN A 655 -9.54 27.64 -3.41
C GLN A 655 -11.07 27.49 -3.41
N THR A 656 -11.70 27.60 -2.24
CA THR A 656 -13.15 27.74 -2.13
C THR A 656 -13.54 29.15 -2.59
N THR A 657 -14.30 29.24 -3.69
CA THR A 657 -14.65 30.47 -4.43
C THR A 657 -15.24 31.56 -3.49
N PRO A 658 -14.94 32.87 -3.68
CA PRO A 658 -15.01 33.58 -4.95
C PRO A 658 -13.70 34.25 -5.39
N VAL A 659 -12.94 33.58 -6.26
CA VAL A 659 -11.96 34.25 -7.15
C VAL A 659 -12.50 34.12 -8.58
N ARG A 660 -12.17 35.10 -9.44
CA ARG A 660 -12.63 35.18 -10.85
C ARG A 660 -12.48 33.82 -11.53
N PRO A 661 -13.59 33.16 -11.93
CA PRO A 661 -13.49 31.84 -12.55
C PRO A 661 -12.71 31.96 -13.86
N LEU A 662 -11.80 31.02 -14.09
CA LEU A 662 -11.27 30.76 -15.44
C LEU A 662 -12.46 30.33 -16.29
N ILE A 663 -12.68 31.03 -17.41
CA ILE A 663 -13.70 30.67 -18.38
C ILE A 663 -13.02 29.90 -19.50
N ARG A 664 -13.63 28.76 -19.83
CA ARG A 664 -13.26 27.95 -20.99
C ARG A 664 -13.84 28.58 -22.25
N GLN A 665 -12.99 28.87 -23.24
CA GLN A 665 -13.40 29.38 -24.54
C GLN A 665 -13.75 28.23 -25.50
N PRO A 666 -14.49 28.49 -26.60
CA PRO A 666 -14.85 27.47 -27.61
C PRO A 666 -13.64 26.77 -28.26
N ASP A 667 -12.48 27.43 -28.29
CA ASP A 667 -11.21 26.86 -28.78
C ASP A 667 -10.51 25.93 -27.75
N GLY A 668 -11.07 25.80 -26.55
CA GLY A 668 -10.54 24.97 -25.47
C GLY A 668 -9.50 25.65 -24.58
N SER A 669 -9.16 26.92 -24.82
CA SER A 669 -8.26 27.67 -23.95
C SER A 669 -8.93 28.05 -22.61
N LEU A 670 -8.12 28.09 -21.54
CA LEU A 670 -8.54 28.62 -20.24
C LEU A 670 -8.06 30.06 -20.14
N ALA A 671 -8.99 30.99 -19.91
CA ALA A 671 -8.67 32.40 -19.75
C ALA A 671 -9.40 32.98 -18.54
N PRO A 672 -8.80 33.93 -17.80
CA PRO A 672 -9.56 34.74 -16.84
C PRO A 672 -10.80 35.36 -17.50
N LYS A 673 -11.93 35.44 -16.78
CA LYS A 673 -13.20 36.03 -17.25
C LYS A 673 -13.07 37.44 -17.89
N THR A 674 -11.98 38.15 -17.63
CA THR A 674 -11.71 39.52 -18.12
C THR A 674 -10.82 39.61 -19.37
N THR A 675 -10.24 38.51 -19.84
CA THR A 675 -9.36 38.51 -21.02
C THR A 675 -10.09 37.99 -22.25
N SER A 676 -10.26 38.84 -23.27
CA SER A 676 -10.98 38.53 -24.52
C SER A 676 -10.15 37.76 -25.55
N LYS A 677 -8.82 37.70 -25.39
CA LYS A 677 -7.91 36.85 -26.17
C LYS A 677 -6.89 36.17 -25.24
N PRO A 678 -6.72 34.84 -25.31
CA PRO A 678 -5.67 34.15 -24.56
C PRO A 678 -4.27 34.57 -25.06
N PRO A 679 -3.26 34.65 -24.18
CA PRO A 679 -1.89 34.93 -24.58
C PRO A 679 -1.36 33.82 -25.49
N LYS A 680 -0.57 34.18 -26.51
CA LYS A 680 0.10 33.18 -27.37
C LYS A 680 1.13 32.43 -26.52
N THR A 681 1.06 31.10 -26.48
CA THR A 681 2.00 30.25 -25.78
C THR A 681 2.99 29.60 -26.74
N ALA A 682 4.18 29.29 -26.23
CA ALA A 682 5.22 28.53 -26.91
C ALA A 682 5.67 27.39 -26.00
N GLN A 683 6.02 26.26 -26.61
CA GLN A 683 6.56 25.09 -25.93
C GLN A 683 8.02 24.85 -26.33
N HIS A 684 8.83 24.31 -25.42
CA HIS A 684 10.19 23.90 -25.70
C HIS A 684 10.57 22.70 -24.83
N VAL A 685 11.27 21.73 -25.40
CA VAL A 685 11.71 20.51 -24.71
C VAL A 685 13.22 20.59 -24.49
N PHE A 686 13.67 20.35 -23.26
CA PHE A 686 15.10 20.25 -22.92
C PHE A 686 15.45 18.81 -22.60
N HIS A 687 16.43 18.26 -23.31
CA HIS A 687 16.96 16.94 -23.02
C HIS A 687 18.07 17.03 -21.97
N LEU A 688 17.90 16.35 -20.84
CA LEU A 688 18.89 16.30 -19.75
C LEU A 688 19.57 14.94 -19.73
N THR A 689 20.81 14.90 -20.23
CA THR A 689 21.66 13.71 -20.15
C THR A 689 22.05 13.37 -18.70
N PRO A 690 22.45 12.11 -18.40
CA PRO A 690 22.99 11.73 -17.09
C PRO A 690 24.14 12.62 -16.62
N SER A 691 24.99 13.07 -17.57
CA SER A 691 26.08 14.01 -17.31
C SER A 691 25.55 15.38 -16.86
N ASN A 692 24.55 15.92 -17.56
CA ASN A 692 23.91 17.20 -17.22
C ASN A 692 23.23 17.13 -15.85
N MET A 693 22.55 16.03 -15.55
CA MET A 693 21.94 15.78 -14.25
C MET A 693 22.97 15.66 -13.11
N ALA A 694 24.11 15.00 -13.35
CA ALA A 694 25.19 14.89 -12.37
C ALA A 694 25.87 16.24 -12.10
N LYS A 695 26.13 17.04 -13.15
CA LYS A 695 26.64 18.42 -13.05
C LYS A 695 25.67 19.27 -12.20
N LEU A 696 24.37 19.20 -12.49
CA LEU A 696 23.33 19.93 -11.77
C LEU A 696 23.23 19.54 -10.28
N LYS A 697 23.28 18.24 -9.99
CA LYS A 697 23.26 17.72 -8.61
C LYS A 697 24.49 18.17 -7.81
N LYS A 698 25.67 18.17 -8.44
CA LYS A 698 26.92 18.66 -7.83
C LYS A 698 26.86 20.16 -7.53
N MET A 699 26.28 20.95 -8.43
CA MET A 699 26.08 22.39 -8.21
C MET A 699 25.08 22.69 -7.11
N ALA A 700 24.03 21.89 -6.97
CA ALA A 700 23.05 22.04 -5.89
C ALA A 700 23.62 21.71 -4.49
N GLY A 701 24.71 20.93 -4.41
CA GLY A 701 25.29 20.42 -3.16
C GLY A 701 26.50 21.15 -2.57
N GLY A 702 27.05 22.20 -3.22
CA GLY A 702 28.34 22.79 -2.82
C GLY A 702 28.28 24.04 -1.92
N VAL A 703 28.18 23.90 -0.58
CA VAL A 703 28.63 24.90 0.44
C VAL A 703 29.04 24.18 1.74
N PRO A 704 30.11 24.61 2.46
CA PRO A 704 30.52 24.08 3.77
C PRO A 704 29.48 24.31 4.90
N GLU A 705 29.46 23.39 5.87
CA GLU A 705 28.47 23.17 6.95
C GLU A 705 28.09 24.34 7.87
N ALA A 706 28.61 25.55 7.68
CA ALA A 706 28.48 26.62 8.67
C ALA A 706 27.35 27.65 8.44
N THR A 707 26.56 27.60 7.35
CA THR A 707 25.56 28.67 7.11
C THR A 707 24.39 28.26 6.20
N ILE A 708 23.44 27.42 6.64
CA ILE A 708 22.22 27.19 5.85
C ILE A 708 20.99 26.99 6.74
N SER A 709 19.96 27.83 6.53
CA SER A 709 18.72 27.91 7.31
C SER A 709 17.57 27.00 6.81
N HIS A 710 16.45 27.10 7.52
CA HIS A 710 15.28 26.21 7.66
C HIS A 710 14.43 25.89 6.40
N ASN A 711 14.94 26.00 5.18
CA ASN A 711 14.18 25.58 3.99
C ASN A 711 15.11 25.00 2.92
N ARG A 712 15.19 23.66 2.84
CA ARG A 712 16.05 22.95 1.87
C ARG A 712 15.82 23.43 0.43
N ARG A 713 14.56 23.69 0.05
CA ARG A 713 14.18 24.25 -1.26
C ARG A 713 14.70 25.68 -1.45
N THR A 714 14.61 26.53 -0.43
CA THR A 714 15.14 27.92 -0.45
C THR A 714 16.67 27.94 -0.46
N SER A 715 17.34 26.98 0.16
CA SER A 715 18.80 26.84 0.15
C SER A 715 19.35 26.35 -1.19
N ILE A 716 18.69 25.38 -1.82
CA ILE A 716 18.97 24.97 -3.20
C ILE A 716 18.72 26.17 -4.15
N ILE A 717 17.62 26.89 -3.96
CA ILE A 717 17.31 28.10 -4.72
C ILE A 717 18.37 29.19 -4.49
N ALA A 718 18.79 29.43 -3.25
CA ALA A 718 19.83 30.41 -2.93
C ALA A 718 21.19 30.04 -3.54
N ASN A 719 21.57 28.76 -3.52
CA ASN A 719 22.80 28.25 -4.13
C ASN A 719 22.79 28.42 -5.66
N LEU A 720 21.71 27.99 -6.31
CA LEU A 720 21.52 28.22 -7.75
C LEU A 720 21.47 29.71 -8.09
N LEU A 721 20.84 30.56 -7.25
CA LEU A 721 20.83 32.01 -7.42
C LEU A 721 22.21 32.65 -7.25
N SER A 722 23.09 32.05 -6.43
CA SER A 722 24.44 32.56 -6.15
C SER A 722 25.37 32.48 -7.36
N VAL A 723 25.20 31.46 -8.21
CA VAL A 723 25.86 31.32 -9.53
C VAL A 723 25.59 32.53 -10.42
N PHE A 724 24.49 33.25 -10.18
CA PHE A 724 24.09 34.42 -10.96
C PHE A 724 24.29 35.76 -10.22
N LYS A 725 24.90 35.78 -9.03
CA LYS A 725 25.12 37.02 -8.26
C LYS A 725 26.60 37.44 -8.26
N SER A 726 26.87 38.57 -8.91
CA SER A 726 28.05 39.41 -8.69
C SER A 726 28.00 40.07 -7.29
N LYS A 727 29.09 39.92 -6.51
CA LYS A 727 29.51 40.59 -5.25
C LYS A 727 28.50 41.50 -4.51
N ARG A 728 28.02 41.13 -3.30
CA ARG A 728 28.18 41.88 -2.00
C ARG A 728 27.30 41.40 -0.81
N LYS A 729 27.98 41.37 0.35
CA LYS A 729 27.63 41.64 1.78
C LYS A 729 26.82 40.66 2.68
N LYS A 730 27.40 40.50 3.89
CA LYS A 730 27.07 39.68 5.10
C LYS A 730 25.85 40.18 5.90
N VAL A 731 25.14 39.26 6.58
CA VAL A 731 24.37 39.48 7.84
C VAL A 731 24.48 38.23 8.75
N ALA A 732 24.28 38.43 10.05
CA ALA A 732 24.81 37.73 11.24
C ALA A 732 24.06 36.48 11.78
N ASN A 733 24.73 35.83 12.75
CA ASN A 733 24.47 34.58 13.50
C ASN A 733 23.25 34.56 14.44
N ILE A 734 22.54 33.42 14.50
CA ILE A 734 21.78 32.87 15.66
C ILE A 734 21.92 31.33 15.65
N GLN A 735 22.08 30.72 16.84
CA GLN A 735 22.43 29.30 17.10
C GLN A 735 21.20 28.38 17.28
N ALA A 736 21.12 27.21 16.61
CA ALA A 736 20.19 26.08 16.88
C ALA A 736 20.51 24.80 16.03
N PRO A 737 19.95 23.59 16.33
CA PRO A 737 20.56 22.26 16.13
C PRO A 737 20.37 21.56 14.76
N SER A 738 21.09 20.43 14.57
CA SER A 738 21.50 19.78 13.31
C SER A 738 20.48 18.86 12.58
N CYS A 739 20.59 18.79 11.24
CA CYS A 739 19.72 18.05 10.28
C CYS A 739 20.58 17.39 9.15
N PRO A 740 20.16 16.29 8.47
CA PRO A 740 21.00 15.51 7.54
C PRO A 740 21.02 15.97 6.05
N SER A 741 22.02 15.52 5.28
CA SER A 741 22.53 16.10 4.01
C SER A 741 22.32 15.26 2.72
N TYR A 742 21.20 15.41 2.00
CA TYR A 742 21.06 14.88 0.62
C TYR A 742 20.19 15.78 -0.28
N VAL A 743 20.40 15.84 -1.60
CA VAL A 743 19.60 16.57 -2.61
C VAL A 743 19.25 15.62 -3.77
N SER A 744 17.96 15.47 -4.13
CA SER A 744 17.57 14.60 -5.25
C SER A 744 17.77 15.30 -6.61
N THR A 745 17.93 14.52 -7.69
CA THR A 745 18.06 15.06 -9.06
C THR A 745 16.80 15.84 -9.47
N LEU A 746 15.62 15.33 -9.12
CA LEU A 746 14.35 15.98 -9.42
C LEU A 746 14.21 17.32 -8.68
N ASP A 747 14.61 17.39 -7.41
CA ASP A 747 14.63 18.65 -6.64
C ASP A 747 15.50 19.71 -7.33
N ALA A 748 16.66 19.30 -7.86
CA ALA A 748 17.59 20.20 -8.52
C ALA A 748 17.06 20.68 -9.87
N ILE A 749 16.44 19.79 -10.66
CA ILE A 749 15.78 20.15 -11.94
C ILE A 749 14.62 21.11 -11.67
N THR A 750 13.69 20.75 -10.77
CA THR A 750 12.55 21.60 -10.43
C THR A 750 12.98 22.98 -9.92
N ALA A 751 14.01 23.04 -9.07
CA ALA A 751 14.53 24.31 -8.58
C ALA A 751 15.15 25.17 -9.69
N LEU A 752 15.95 24.59 -10.58
CA LEU A 752 16.58 25.31 -11.69
C LEU A 752 15.53 25.94 -12.61
N PHE A 753 14.58 25.14 -13.10
CA PHE A 753 13.55 25.60 -14.02
C PHE A 753 12.61 26.61 -13.36
N ALA A 754 12.27 26.44 -12.08
CA ALA A 754 11.49 27.43 -11.33
C ALA A 754 12.21 28.79 -11.23
N ILE A 755 13.53 28.81 -11.01
CA ILE A 755 14.34 30.04 -10.96
C ILE A 755 14.40 30.72 -12.32
N LEU A 756 14.66 29.95 -13.37
CA LEU A 756 14.75 30.46 -14.75
C LEU A 756 13.41 31.03 -15.20
N ILE A 757 12.29 30.34 -14.94
CA ILE A 757 10.94 30.82 -15.26
C ILE A 757 10.60 32.08 -14.45
N SER A 758 10.89 32.08 -13.14
CA SER A 758 10.65 33.24 -12.28
C SER A 758 11.41 34.48 -12.77
N ARG A 759 12.66 34.32 -13.20
CA ARG A 759 13.46 35.41 -13.76
C ARG A 759 12.99 35.86 -15.13
N ALA A 760 12.55 34.94 -15.98
CA ALA A 760 11.98 35.27 -17.29
C ALA A 760 10.70 36.11 -17.16
N ARG A 761 9.88 35.84 -16.14
CA ARG A 761 8.65 36.58 -15.82
C ARG A 761 8.92 37.96 -15.20
N GLY A 762 10.03 38.13 -14.47
CA GLY A 762 10.34 39.36 -13.74
C GLY A 762 9.54 39.50 -12.43
N HIS A 763 10.01 40.38 -11.53
CA HIS A 763 9.55 40.43 -10.13
C HIS A 763 8.10 40.89 -9.87
N ASN A 764 7.30 41.22 -10.90
CA ASN A 764 6.02 41.93 -10.73
C ASN A 764 4.79 41.33 -11.48
N GLN A 765 4.84 40.09 -11.98
CA GLN A 765 3.67 39.47 -12.62
C GLN A 765 3.17 38.24 -11.85
N SER A 766 1.94 38.34 -11.32
CA SER A 766 1.25 37.30 -10.55
C SER A 766 0.40 36.34 -11.42
N CYS A 767 0.75 36.12 -12.68
CA CYS A 767 0.00 35.21 -13.57
C CYS A 767 0.72 33.86 -13.69
N MET A 768 0.06 32.78 -13.27
CA MET A 768 0.49 31.39 -13.44
C MET A 768 0.18 30.90 -14.86
N ASP A 769 0.74 31.56 -15.89
CA ASP A 769 0.57 31.09 -17.27
C ASP A 769 1.78 30.23 -17.66
N GLY A 770 1.56 28.91 -17.66
CA GLY A 770 2.53 27.92 -18.13
C GLY A 770 2.71 26.72 -17.20
N PHE A 771 3.19 25.61 -17.74
CA PHE A 771 3.48 24.38 -17.00
C PHE A 771 4.86 23.83 -17.37
N VAL A 772 5.42 23.03 -16.47
CA VAL A 772 6.64 22.26 -16.70
C VAL A 772 6.29 20.80 -16.50
N LEU A 773 6.58 19.97 -17.50
CA LEU A 773 6.40 18.53 -17.46
C LEU A 773 7.77 17.87 -17.60
N ILE A 774 8.08 16.91 -16.72
CA ILE A 774 9.33 16.14 -16.77
C ILE A 774 8.96 14.72 -17.18
N THR A 775 9.52 14.24 -18.27
CA THR A 775 9.22 12.91 -18.85
C THR A 775 10.51 12.13 -19.08
N GLU A 776 10.38 10.82 -19.22
CA GLU A 776 11.45 10.00 -19.77
C GLU A 776 11.61 10.30 -21.28
N THR A 777 12.79 10.06 -21.81
CA THR A 777 13.19 10.35 -23.18
C THR A 777 12.65 9.28 -24.16
N PRO A 778 12.14 9.65 -25.34
CA PRO A 778 11.70 8.67 -26.32
C PRO A 778 12.89 7.99 -27.04
N LYS A 779 12.98 6.66 -26.92
CA LYS A 779 13.92 5.71 -27.59
C LYS A 779 15.43 5.93 -27.33
N ALA A 780 16.07 4.88 -26.80
CA ALA A 780 17.51 4.58 -26.80
C ALA A 780 18.50 5.60 -26.19
N GLU A 781 18.07 6.82 -25.86
CA GLU A 781 18.90 7.83 -25.21
C GLU A 781 18.64 7.86 -23.69
N GLU A 782 19.70 7.71 -22.90
CA GLU A 782 19.61 7.87 -21.44
C GLU A 782 19.38 9.34 -21.07
N GLY A 783 18.39 9.66 -20.25
CA GLY A 783 18.14 11.03 -19.79
C GLY A 783 16.72 11.31 -19.30
N LEU A 784 16.40 12.59 -19.09
CA LEU A 784 15.06 13.10 -18.83
C LEU A 784 14.76 14.28 -19.75
N ASP A 785 13.56 14.35 -20.30
CA ASP A 785 13.07 15.49 -21.05
C ASP A 785 12.28 16.44 -20.13
N VAL A 786 12.55 17.73 -20.23
CA VAL A 786 11.82 18.79 -19.52
C VAL A 786 11.08 19.65 -20.54
N LEU A 787 9.78 19.43 -20.67
CA LEU A 787 8.89 20.24 -21.48
C LEU A 787 8.45 21.48 -20.69
N VAL A 788 8.72 22.66 -21.24
CA VAL A 788 8.34 23.94 -20.68
C VAL A 788 7.36 24.62 -21.64
N CYS A 789 6.18 25.00 -21.14
CA CYS A 789 5.20 25.78 -21.89
C CYS A 789 4.97 27.12 -21.18
N LEU A 790 5.18 28.24 -21.88
CA LEU A 790 5.06 29.61 -21.36
C LEU A 790 4.46 30.53 -22.43
N GLU A 791 4.03 31.74 -22.06
CA GLU A 791 3.75 32.79 -23.04
C GLU A 791 4.97 33.06 -23.94
N CYS A 792 4.78 33.29 -25.24
CA CYS A 792 5.86 33.48 -26.22
C CYS A 792 6.92 34.51 -25.75
N ALA A 793 6.49 35.69 -25.28
CA ALA A 793 7.40 36.73 -24.81
C ALA A 793 8.21 36.32 -23.57
N THR A 794 7.66 35.44 -22.73
CA THR A 794 8.34 34.86 -21.57
C THR A 794 9.26 33.72 -21.99
N MET A 795 8.86 32.91 -22.97
CA MET A 795 9.66 31.82 -23.52
C MET A 795 10.97 32.33 -24.14
N ASP A 796 10.95 33.46 -24.86
CA ASP A 796 12.17 34.02 -25.45
C ASP A 796 13.18 34.47 -24.38
N LYS A 797 12.71 35.13 -23.32
CA LYS A 797 13.53 35.51 -22.16
C LYS A 797 14.05 34.29 -21.42
N PHE A 798 13.20 33.27 -21.27
CA PHE A 798 13.55 32.01 -20.62
C PHE A 798 14.66 31.28 -21.40
N LYS A 799 14.55 31.17 -22.73
CA LYS A 799 15.61 30.61 -23.60
C LYS A 799 16.92 31.39 -23.49
N ALA A 800 16.86 32.73 -23.46
CA ALA A 800 18.04 33.57 -23.25
C ALA A 800 18.70 33.35 -21.87
N LEU A 801 17.91 33.07 -20.82
CA LEU A 801 18.44 32.71 -19.50
C LEU A 801 19.03 31.30 -19.49
N CYS A 802 18.40 30.32 -20.16
CA CYS A 802 18.94 28.97 -20.32
C CYS A 802 20.30 28.98 -21.05
N ALA A 803 20.48 29.87 -22.03
CA ALA A 803 21.75 30.07 -22.72
C ALA A 803 22.88 30.54 -21.79
N ASN A 804 22.61 30.98 -20.56
CA ASN A 804 23.63 31.31 -19.57
C ASN A 804 23.95 30.14 -18.61
N VAL A 805 23.33 28.97 -18.81
CA VAL A 805 23.56 27.75 -18.03
C VAL A 805 24.37 26.78 -18.88
N PRO A 806 25.68 26.57 -18.61
CA PRO A 806 26.60 25.91 -19.53
C PRO A 806 26.18 24.51 -20.02
N PHE A 807 25.44 23.74 -19.22
CA PHE A 807 25.01 22.37 -19.54
C PHE A 807 23.56 22.27 -20.02
N LEU A 808 22.86 23.40 -20.19
CA LEU A 808 21.58 23.46 -20.92
C LEU A 808 21.77 23.93 -22.37
N GLN A 809 23.02 24.25 -22.76
CA GLN A 809 23.42 24.55 -24.14
C GLN A 809 23.78 23.29 -24.93
N GLU A 810 24.35 22.29 -24.22
CA GLU A 810 24.51 20.90 -24.68
C GLU A 810 23.15 20.23 -24.79
#